data_AF-A0A2D5B1D8-F1
#
_entry.id   AF-A0A2D5B1D8-F1
#
_cell.length_a   1.000
_cell.length_b   1.000
_cell.length_c   1.000
_cell.angle_alpha   90.00
_cell.angle_beta   90.00
_cell.angle_gamma   90.00
#
_symmetry.space_group_name_H-M   'P 1'
#
loop_
_entity.id
_entity.type
_entity.pdbx_description
1 polymer ?
#
loop_
_entity_poly.entity_id
_entity_poly.type
_entity_poly.pdbx_seq_one_letter_code
_entity_poly.pdbx_strand_id
1 'polypeptide(L)'
;MRTSAFVWALLFWIVLPFQEIEGERKSAYAELTGRLETALRTCRKLKLQAERKRIGEIIVRFDADNQLARLGSGYRKSRDGGWLAPREAKKFRNADAPTELKAIRFEVLEAIDSFIGHMEGLVRRPDLTEQELGLLSKDIAIFAPYNRVLQGLLADRGEVYFGDRWILEETMSGIDGRAFLREVCADALAESIYKGETKTVQVMGLNFHSALTKRAQVFVTGDAALAGRIAGLVDATGKVFERIFGQRAILPQRCRFFVMRPGEEKSTFLDNHPDVGAAKKAGFQKLEFSGIVGSSDQAFFIADPAQSADAVVRMCWLCYFQSSYRIGMEKGWVADGLGIYLTEALVRSRLTWFRTPASAGGVQWGDLLEPESLWMEEAETLFASAEGVEIIPSLNKPLAQLTARDLLIAYGFVGHLVEARRALLNPTLRRIGLGKPPEQAFRQTGKLNLKEHPLRLARWLNERQRMPDVILARHSIEDMSAVLGPLSGRRRGELSSLFAVRFEDLDTGQAQLIRRHRFAPVEGPFPEQLEFYDPEEHAPRQPIPRTRLADDDSRLKMLRDRVRPPGEAAPKVAYDWGRREIRGLSSEGMREDFESTIAPILDGLVPGYEPARAAILRELDGGEKQKEFRAFNHAYTDREGNVYSGVTIFEAWDCGMLMEMPDVDVLGILHDLYGSSIHTTAPIPQQVHDRLYKRIQEIFTELRPYRAVRQALADTLLIGRPLDPAFESYAVAMNSLWIEYDFDPARLREDIPVKNPMELLQRWNELCKKDSDLWLRGRRQGIARKRDVLLLRDILVDALGEIGALEAWAVPAESGD
;
A
#
# COMPACT_ATOMS: atom_id res chain seq x y z
N MET A 1 -4.90 -52.80 12.02
CA MET A 1 -4.94 -53.14 10.57
C MET A 1 -6.11 -52.49 9.81
N ARG A 2 -7.35 -52.44 10.33
CA ARG A 2 -8.49 -51.79 9.62
C ARG A 2 -8.38 -50.27 9.45
N THR A 3 -7.67 -49.56 10.33
CA THR A 3 -7.41 -48.11 10.23
C THR A 3 -6.39 -47.74 9.14
N SER A 4 -5.42 -48.61 8.85
CA SER A 4 -4.41 -48.36 7.80
C SER A 4 -5.01 -48.50 6.40
N ALA A 5 -5.84 -49.53 6.17
CA ALA A 5 -6.52 -49.71 4.89
C ALA A 5 -7.48 -48.56 4.55
N PHE A 6 -8.12 -47.96 5.56
CA PHE A 6 -9.02 -46.83 5.37
C PHE A 6 -8.27 -45.54 5.01
N VAL A 7 -7.11 -45.28 5.64
CA VAL A 7 -6.26 -44.12 5.31
C VAL A 7 -5.65 -44.25 3.91
N TRP A 8 -5.19 -45.44 3.53
CA TRP A 8 -4.70 -45.69 2.16
C TRP A 8 -5.81 -45.60 1.12
N ALA A 9 -7.02 -46.10 1.39
CA ALA A 9 -8.16 -45.93 0.50
C ALA A 9 -8.58 -44.47 0.36
N LEU A 10 -8.55 -43.69 1.45
CA LEU A 10 -8.85 -42.25 1.44
C LEU A 10 -7.79 -41.45 0.64
N LEU A 11 -6.51 -41.77 0.83
CA LEU A 11 -5.41 -41.18 0.06
C LEU A 11 -5.50 -41.57 -1.42
N PHE A 12 -5.86 -42.81 -1.74
CA PHE A 12 -6.06 -43.25 -3.12
C PHE A 12 -7.23 -42.51 -3.78
N TRP A 13 -8.32 -42.28 -3.06
CA TRP A 13 -9.50 -41.56 -3.57
C TRP A 13 -9.30 -40.05 -3.73
N ILE A 14 -8.40 -39.42 -2.97
CA ILE A 14 -8.13 -37.97 -3.08
C ILE A 14 -6.96 -37.68 -4.03
N VAL A 15 -5.93 -38.52 -4.06
CA VAL A 15 -4.72 -38.27 -4.84
C VAL A 15 -4.88 -38.67 -6.31
N LEU A 16 -5.64 -39.73 -6.62
CA LEU A 16 -5.82 -40.17 -8.00
C LEU A 16 -6.60 -39.19 -8.89
N PRO A 17 -7.73 -38.58 -8.46
CA PRO A 17 -8.45 -37.63 -9.31
C PRO A 17 -7.62 -36.40 -9.65
N PHE A 18 -6.84 -35.88 -8.69
CA PHE A 18 -5.95 -34.75 -8.91
C PHE A 18 -4.84 -35.08 -9.92
N GLN A 19 -4.32 -36.31 -9.90
CA GLN A 19 -3.32 -36.76 -10.88
C GLN A 19 -3.90 -36.88 -12.29
N GLU A 20 -5.17 -37.24 -12.44
CA GLU A 20 -5.84 -37.32 -13.73
C GLU A 20 -6.00 -35.94 -14.36
N ILE A 21 -6.60 -34.98 -13.64
CA ILE A 21 -6.82 -33.61 -14.13
C ILE A 21 -5.49 -32.91 -14.41
N GLU A 22 -4.50 -33.04 -13.53
CA GLU A 22 -3.17 -32.46 -13.76
C GLU A 22 -2.46 -33.15 -14.96
N GLY A 23 -2.73 -34.44 -15.21
CA GLY A 23 -2.26 -35.16 -16.39
C GLY A 23 -2.86 -34.61 -17.68
N GLU A 24 -4.19 -34.44 -17.73
CA GLU A 24 -4.90 -33.86 -18.88
C GLU A 24 -4.46 -32.40 -19.12
N ARG A 25 -4.35 -31.61 -18.05
CA ARG A 25 -3.85 -30.23 -18.09
C ARG A 25 -2.42 -30.15 -18.65
N LYS A 26 -1.50 -30.99 -18.18
CA LYS A 26 -0.13 -31.08 -18.72
C LYS A 26 -0.11 -31.54 -20.18
N SER A 27 -0.99 -32.45 -20.56
CA SER A 27 -1.13 -32.86 -21.96
C SER A 27 -1.54 -31.70 -22.85
N ALA A 28 -2.54 -30.92 -22.43
CA ALA A 28 -2.98 -29.72 -23.15
C ALA A 28 -1.89 -28.63 -23.21
N TYR A 29 -1.08 -28.47 -22.15
CA TYR A 29 0.10 -27.58 -22.18
C TYR A 29 1.16 -28.03 -23.18
N ALA A 30 1.46 -29.33 -23.20
CA ALA A 30 2.43 -29.89 -24.13
C ALA A 30 1.97 -29.70 -25.58
N GLU A 31 0.67 -29.90 -25.85
CA GLU A 31 0.07 -29.66 -27.16
C GLU A 31 0.13 -28.18 -27.57
N LEU A 32 -0.33 -27.27 -26.71
CA LEU A 32 -0.26 -25.81 -26.93
C LEU A 32 1.17 -25.38 -27.21
N THR A 33 2.11 -25.81 -26.35
CA THR A 33 3.54 -25.48 -26.47
C THR A 33 4.11 -25.99 -27.80
N GLY A 34 3.80 -27.23 -28.19
CA GLY A 34 4.25 -27.80 -29.46
C GLY A 34 3.76 -27.02 -30.69
N ARG A 35 2.49 -26.56 -30.68
CA ARG A 35 1.94 -25.69 -31.74
C ARG A 35 2.62 -24.33 -31.76
N LEU A 36 2.77 -23.68 -30.60
CA LEU A 36 3.42 -22.38 -30.49
C LEU A 36 4.90 -22.42 -30.86
N GLU A 37 5.62 -23.51 -30.54
CA GLU A 37 7.00 -23.69 -30.99
C GLU A 37 7.12 -23.75 -32.51
N THR A 38 6.15 -24.39 -33.17
CA THR A 38 6.10 -24.48 -34.63
C THR A 38 5.94 -23.08 -35.23
N ALA A 39 4.99 -22.29 -34.72
CA ALA A 39 4.83 -20.87 -35.08
C ALA A 39 6.11 -20.04 -34.81
N LEU A 40 6.79 -20.28 -33.68
CA LEU A 40 8.02 -19.58 -33.31
C LEU A 40 9.18 -19.90 -34.28
N ARG A 41 9.31 -21.15 -34.73
CA ARG A 41 10.27 -21.55 -35.77
C ARG A 41 9.96 -20.86 -37.10
N THR A 42 8.67 -20.74 -37.47
CA THR A 42 8.23 -20.04 -38.67
C THR A 42 8.54 -18.54 -38.59
N CYS A 43 8.24 -17.88 -37.46
CA CYS A 43 8.64 -16.48 -37.22
C CYS A 43 10.15 -16.28 -37.37
N ARG A 44 10.98 -17.22 -36.87
CA ARG A 44 12.44 -17.15 -37.02
C ARG A 44 12.86 -17.23 -38.49
N LYS A 45 12.27 -18.14 -39.28
CA LYS A 45 12.55 -18.27 -40.72
C LYS A 45 12.18 -17.00 -41.49
N LEU A 46 11.04 -16.40 -41.14
CA LEU A 46 10.50 -15.19 -41.79
C LEU A 46 11.02 -13.87 -41.19
N LYS A 47 11.94 -13.92 -40.22
CA LYS A 47 12.48 -12.74 -39.53
C LYS A 47 11.40 -11.85 -38.86
N LEU A 48 10.31 -12.45 -38.38
CA LEU A 48 9.24 -11.79 -37.62
C LEU A 48 9.61 -11.73 -36.12
N GLN A 49 10.57 -10.88 -35.76
CA GLN A 49 11.19 -10.95 -34.43
C GLN A 49 10.28 -10.49 -33.28
N ALA A 50 9.42 -9.50 -33.50
CA ALA A 50 8.51 -9.00 -32.48
C ALA A 50 7.44 -10.05 -32.15
N GLU A 51 6.88 -10.68 -33.18
CA GLU A 51 5.91 -11.76 -33.01
C GLU A 51 6.57 -12.99 -32.37
N ARG A 52 7.81 -13.31 -32.76
CA ARG A 52 8.62 -14.37 -32.12
C ARG A 52 8.77 -14.15 -30.62
N LYS A 53 9.07 -12.92 -30.19
CA LYS A 53 9.17 -12.57 -28.76
C LYS A 53 7.83 -12.79 -28.06
N ARG A 54 6.73 -12.28 -28.63
CA ARG A 54 5.39 -12.42 -28.06
C ARG A 54 5.00 -13.89 -27.87
N ILE A 55 5.20 -14.73 -28.88
CA ILE A 55 4.92 -16.18 -28.78
C ILE A 55 5.83 -16.85 -27.74
N GLY A 56 7.11 -16.47 -27.70
CA GLY A 56 8.05 -16.97 -26.70
C GLY A 56 7.64 -16.62 -25.26
N GLU A 57 7.15 -15.40 -25.02
CA GLU A 57 6.62 -14.98 -23.72
C GLU A 57 5.38 -15.78 -23.30
N ILE A 58 4.54 -16.20 -24.26
CA ILE A 58 3.40 -17.09 -23.98
C ILE A 58 3.90 -18.47 -23.54
N ILE A 59 4.82 -19.10 -24.30
CA ILE A 59 5.33 -20.43 -23.99
C ILE A 59 6.00 -20.46 -22.61
N VAL A 60 6.81 -19.45 -22.27
CA VAL A 60 7.54 -19.38 -20.99
C VAL A 60 6.60 -19.35 -19.77
N ARG A 61 5.32 -18.98 -19.93
CA ARG A 61 4.33 -19.06 -18.84
C ARG A 61 3.95 -20.50 -18.48
N PHE A 62 4.03 -21.43 -19.42
CA PHE A 62 3.65 -22.84 -19.24
C PHE A 62 4.85 -23.78 -19.16
N ASP A 63 5.91 -23.46 -19.89
CA ASP A 63 7.19 -24.18 -19.90
C ASP A 63 8.32 -23.17 -19.68
N ALA A 64 8.62 -22.90 -18.41
CA ALA A 64 9.59 -21.89 -17.99
C ALA A 64 11.01 -22.17 -18.51
N ASP A 65 11.33 -23.43 -18.82
CA ASP A 65 12.64 -23.88 -19.27
C ASP A 65 12.73 -24.08 -20.79
N ASN A 66 11.65 -23.74 -21.53
CA ASN A 66 11.61 -23.88 -22.98
C ASN A 66 12.74 -23.09 -23.68
N GLN A 67 13.75 -23.82 -24.17
CA GLN A 67 14.95 -23.22 -24.75
C GLN A 67 14.64 -22.37 -25.98
N LEU A 68 13.70 -22.81 -26.82
CA LEU A 68 13.37 -22.11 -28.05
C LEU A 68 12.66 -20.77 -27.77
N ALA A 69 11.73 -20.78 -26.83
CA ALA A 69 10.98 -19.62 -26.38
C ALA A 69 11.87 -18.58 -25.68
N ARG A 70 12.71 -19.02 -24.72
CA ARG A 70 13.67 -18.16 -24.01
C ARG A 70 14.62 -17.44 -24.97
N LEU A 71 15.21 -18.17 -25.91
CA LEU A 71 16.06 -17.59 -26.96
C LEU A 71 15.25 -16.69 -27.92
N GLY A 72 13.97 -16.97 -28.13
CA GLY A 72 13.05 -16.12 -28.89
C GLY A 72 12.76 -14.78 -28.23
N SER A 73 12.64 -14.76 -26.90
CA SER A 73 12.39 -13.56 -26.10
C SER A 73 13.66 -12.81 -25.68
N GLY A 74 14.84 -13.29 -26.12
CA GLY A 74 16.13 -12.62 -25.91
C GLY A 74 16.88 -13.01 -24.63
N TYR A 75 16.40 -14.01 -23.89
CA TYR A 75 17.12 -14.59 -22.76
C TYR A 75 18.38 -15.32 -23.24
N ARG A 76 19.39 -15.40 -22.36
CA ARG A 76 20.62 -16.16 -22.59
C ARG A 76 20.78 -17.22 -21.50
N LYS A 77 21.26 -18.40 -21.86
CA LYS A 77 21.58 -19.44 -20.88
C LYS A 77 22.88 -19.07 -20.17
N SER A 78 22.88 -18.97 -18.85
CA SER A 78 24.08 -18.75 -18.04
C SER A 78 24.91 -20.04 -17.92
N ARG A 79 26.15 -19.91 -17.42
CA ARG A 79 27.06 -21.05 -17.23
C ARG A 79 26.55 -22.07 -16.20
N ASP A 80 25.73 -21.64 -15.24
CA ASP A 80 25.07 -22.47 -14.24
C ASP A 80 23.81 -23.19 -14.78
N GLY A 81 23.46 -22.98 -16.05
CA GLY A 81 22.28 -23.56 -16.69
C GLY A 81 21.00 -22.74 -16.53
N GLY A 82 21.01 -21.67 -15.73
CA GLY A 82 19.88 -20.74 -15.58
C GLY A 82 19.64 -19.86 -16.82
N TRP A 83 18.57 -19.06 -16.77
CA TRP A 83 18.22 -18.12 -17.83
C TRP A 83 18.42 -16.68 -17.36
N LEU A 84 19.33 -15.96 -18.01
CA LEU A 84 19.56 -14.53 -17.79
C LEU A 84 18.65 -13.72 -18.71
N ALA A 85 17.85 -12.85 -18.09
CA ALA A 85 17.08 -11.84 -18.81
C ALA A 85 18.03 -10.90 -19.60
N PRO A 86 17.60 -10.38 -20.76
CA PRO A 86 18.39 -9.38 -21.48
C PRO A 86 18.55 -8.13 -20.60
N ARG A 87 19.76 -7.56 -20.57
CA ARG A 87 20.06 -6.34 -19.79
C ARG A 87 19.22 -5.13 -20.19
N GLU A 88 18.80 -5.08 -21.45
CA GLU A 88 17.92 -4.06 -22.00
C GLU A 88 16.80 -4.72 -22.79
N ALA A 89 15.60 -4.13 -22.73
CA ALA A 89 14.48 -4.54 -23.55
C ALA A 89 14.78 -4.32 -25.03
N LYS A 90 15.33 -5.34 -25.70
CA LYS A 90 15.65 -5.26 -27.13
C LYS A 90 14.37 -4.93 -27.92
N LYS A 91 14.40 -3.85 -28.69
CA LYS A 91 13.31 -3.48 -29.61
C LYS A 91 13.33 -4.45 -30.79
N PHE A 92 12.45 -5.44 -30.77
CA PHE A 92 12.27 -6.36 -31.87
C PHE A 92 11.37 -5.74 -32.94
N ARG A 93 11.73 -5.89 -34.20
CA ARG A 93 10.90 -5.47 -35.35
C ARG A 93 10.62 -6.68 -36.23
N ASN A 94 9.41 -6.73 -36.78
CA ASN A 94 9.07 -7.72 -37.78
C ASN A 94 9.61 -7.28 -39.14
N ALA A 95 10.03 -8.24 -39.98
CA ALA A 95 10.19 -7.98 -41.40
C ALA A 95 8.86 -7.58 -42.04
N ASP A 96 8.92 -6.87 -43.17
CA ASP A 96 7.74 -6.45 -43.93
C ASP A 96 7.12 -7.65 -44.66
N ALA A 97 6.32 -8.42 -43.92
CA ALA A 97 5.66 -9.65 -44.37
C ALA A 97 4.25 -9.73 -43.76
N PRO A 98 3.33 -8.81 -44.13
CA PRO A 98 2.04 -8.66 -43.47
C PRO A 98 1.12 -9.88 -43.64
N THR A 99 1.20 -10.57 -44.78
CA THR A 99 0.38 -11.76 -45.07
C THR A 99 0.78 -12.94 -44.19
N GLU A 100 2.08 -13.20 -44.09
CA GLU A 100 2.63 -14.29 -43.28
C GLU A 100 2.49 -14.00 -41.79
N LEU A 101 2.68 -12.73 -41.38
CA LEU A 101 2.43 -12.32 -40.00
C LEU A 101 0.96 -12.56 -39.61
N LYS A 102 0.01 -12.24 -40.51
CA LYS A 102 -1.41 -12.52 -40.29
C LYS A 102 -1.68 -14.02 -40.20
N ALA A 103 -1.08 -14.82 -41.08
CA ALA A 103 -1.22 -16.29 -41.05
C ALA A 103 -0.70 -16.90 -39.75
N ILE A 104 0.48 -16.47 -39.28
CA ILE A 104 1.04 -16.93 -38.00
C ILE A 104 0.16 -16.52 -36.82
N ARG A 105 -0.34 -15.27 -36.81
CA ARG A 105 -1.25 -14.83 -35.75
C ARG A 105 -2.53 -15.67 -35.71
N PHE A 106 -3.05 -16.03 -36.88
CA PHE A 106 -4.19 -16.94 -36.97
C PHE A 106 -3.85 -18.33 -36.40
N GLU A 107 -2.71 -18.92 -36.77
CA GLU A 107 -2.25 -20.21 -36.24
C GLU A 107 -2.08 -20.18 -34.71
N VAL A 108 -1.53 -19.09 -34.18
CA VAL A 108 -1.37 -18.87 -32.73
C VAL A 108 -2.71 -18.76 -32.02
N LEU A 109 -3.66 -18.01 -32.60
CA LEU A 109 -5.02 -17.90 -32.06
C LEU A 109 -5.73 -19.25 -32.07
N GLU A 110 -5.65 -20.01 -33.16
CA GLU A 110 -6.24 -21.34 -33.26
C GLU A 110 -5.66 -22.32 -32.23
N ALA A 111 -4.35 -22.25 -31.96
CA ALA A 111 -3.70 -23.04 -30.91
C ALA A 111 -4.22 -22.66 -29.51
N ILE A 112 -4.36 -21.36 -29.24
CA ILE A 112 -4.91 -20.85 -27.98
C ILE A 112 -6.39 -21.25 -27.83
N ASP A 113 -7.20 -21.12 -28.88
CA ASP A 113 -8.63 -21.47 -28.87
C ASP A 113 -8.83 -22.97 -28.63
N SER A 114 -8.00 -23.82 -29.25
CA SER A 114 -7.98 -25.27 -29.01
C SER A 114 -7.66 -25.59 -27.55
N PHE A 115 -6.67 -24.91 -26.98
CA PHE A 115 -6.30 -25.05 -25.58
C PHE A 115 -7.44 -24.60 -24.64
N ILE A 116 -8.05 -23.44 -24.90
CA ILE A 116 -9.20 -22.94 -24.15
C ILE A 116 -10.36 -23.94 -24.22
N GLY A 117 -10.70 -24.43 -25.42
CA GLY A 117 -11.77 -25.41 -25.60
C GLY A 117 -11.54 -26.71 -24.83
N HIS A 118 -10.28 -27.17 -24.76
CA HIS A 118 -9.91 -28.32 -23.92
C HIS A 118 -10.11 -28.02 -22.43
N MET A 119 -9.62 -26.87 -21.96
CA MET A 119 -9.78 -26.46 -20.56
C MET A 119 -11.25 -26.27 -20.20
N GLU A 120 -12.08 -25.71 -21.08
CA GLU A 120 -13.54 -25.63 -20.90
C GLU A 120 -14.17 -27.02 -20.74
N GLY A 121 -13.70 -28.02 -21.49
CA GLY A 121 -14.13 -29.41 -21.37
C GLY A 121 -13.83 -29.96 -19.98
N LEU A 122 -12.60 -29.78 -19.48
CA LEU A 122 -12.20 -30.19 -18.14
C LEU A 122 -13.04 -29.50 -17.08
N VAL A 123 -13.20 -28.20 -17.22
CA VAL A 123 -13.91 -27.32 -16.29
C VAL A 123 -15.41 -27.67 -16.15
N ARG A 124 -16.03 -28.25 -17.19
CA ARG A 124 -17.44 -28.72 -17.14
C ARG A 124 -17.62 -30.06 -16.41
N ARG A 125 -16.54 -30.70 -15.97
CA ARG A 125 -16.61 -31.94 -15.17
C ARG A 125 -17.28 -31.65 -13.81
N PRO A 126 -18.32 -32.42 -13.42
CA PRO A 126 -19.06 -32.17 -12.18
C PRO A 126 -18.30 -32.57 -10.91
N ASP A 127 -17.22 -33.34 -11.04
CA ASP A 127 -16.42 -33.94 -9.97
C ASP A 127 -15.19 -33.10 -9.55
N LEU A 128 -14.99 -31.92 -10.15
CA LEU A 128 -13.86 -31.06 -9.82
C LEU A 128 -13.93 -30.52 -8.38
N THR A 129 -12.80 -30.58 -7.68
CA THR A 129 -12.60 -29.84 -6.43
C THR A 129 -12.52 -28.33 -6.68
N GLU A 130 -12.71 -27.53 -5.64
CA GLU A 130 -12.58 -26.07 -5.72
C GLU A 130 -11.17 -25.65 -6.17
N GLN A 131 -10.15 -26.35 -5.69
CA GLN A 131 -8.75 -26.13 -6.03
C GLN A 131 -8.46 -26.43 -7.50
N GLU A 132 -8.91 -27.57 -8.02
CA GLU A 132 -8.73 -27.94 -9.43
C GLU A 132 -9.43 -26.96 -10.35
N LEU A 133 -10.68 -26.62 -10.06
CA LEU A 133 -11.38 -25.63 -10.89
C LEU A 133 -10.70 -24.26 -10.81
N GLY A 134 -10.16 -23.88 -9.64
CA GLY A 134 -9.37 -22.66 -9.48
C GLY A 134 -8.09 -22.66 -10.33
N LEU A 135 -7.41 -23.80 -10.47
CA LEU A 135 -6.25 -23.95 -11.35
C LEU A 135 -6.66 -23.83 -12.83
N LEU A 136 -7.68 -24.58 -13.26
CA LEU A 136 -8.15 -24.56 -14.65
C LEU A 136 -8.70 -23.18 -15.05
N SER A 137 -9.41 -22.52 -14.14
CA SER A 137 -9.95 -21.17 -14.35
C SER A 137 -8.84 -20.14 -14.55
N LYS A 138 -7.75 -20.24 -13.77
CA LYS A 138 -6.57 -19.39 -13.96
C LYS A 138 -5.95 -19.58 -15.33
N ASP A 139 -5.89 -20.81 -15.82
CA ASP A 139 -5.31 -21.11 -17.13
C ASP A 139 -6.14 -20.53 -18.29
N ILE A 140 -7.47 -20.63 -18.22
CA ILE A 140 -8.36 -20.00 -19.21
C ILE A 140 -8.23 -18.47 -19.15
N ALA A 141 -8.18 -17.90 -17.93
CA ALA A 141 -8.11 -16.46 -17.73
C ALA A 141 -6.83 -15.81 -18.29
N ILE A 142 -5.73 -16.57 -18.45
CA ILE A 142 -4.48 -16.09 -19.06
C ILE A 142 -4.72 -15.61 -20.50
N PHE A 143 -5.62 -16.25 -21.24
CA PHE A 143 -5.83 -16.01 -22.67
C PHE A 143 -7.19 -15.40 -22.99
N ALA A 144 -8.24 -15.80 -22.27
CA ALA A 144 -9.60 -15.37 -22.50
C ALA A 144 -10.29 -15.02 -21.17
N PRO A 145 -9.92 -13.90 -20.52
CA PRO A 145 -10.54 -13.47 -19.27
C PRO A 145 -12.06 -13.25 -19.39
N TYR A 146 -12.56 -13.00 -20.61
CA TYR A 146 -13.98 -12.82 -20.93
C TYR A 146 -14.65 -14.07 -21.53
N ASN A 147 -14.01 -15.23 -21.40
CA ASN A 147 -14.58 -16.48 -21.87
C ASN A 147 -15.94 -16.75 -21.20
N ARG A 148 -17.01 -17.02 -21.96
CA ARG A 148 -18.38 -17.17 -21.41
C ARG A 148 -18.53 -18.36 -20.46
N VAL A 149 -17.80 -19.45 -20.70
CA VAL A 149 -17.83 -20.63 -19.82
C VAL A 149 -17.19 -20.27 -18.49
N LEU A 150 -15.99 -19.70 -18.53
CA LEU A 150 -15.29 -19.18 -17.35
C LEU A 150 -16.16 -18.16 -16.59
N GLN A 151 -16.76 -17.21 -17.29
CA GLN A 151 -17.65 -16.20 -16.70
C GLN A 151 -18.82 -16.84 -15.97
N GLY A 152 -19.51 -17.82 -16.59
CA GLY A 152 -20.63 -18.51 -15.96
C GLY A 152 -20.21 -19.24 -14.68
N LEU A 153 -19.09 -19.94 -14.72
CA LEU A 153 -18.62 -20.73 -13.58
C LEU A 153 -18.09 -19.89 -12.43
N LEU A 154 -17.36 -18.82 -12.74
CA LEU A 154 -16.88 -17.89 -11.74
C LEU A 154 -18.05 -17.10 -11.15
N ALA A 155 -19.03 -16.70 -11.96
CA ALA A 155 -20.27 -16.09 -11.47
C ALA A 155 -21.07 -17.03 -10.55
N ASP A 156 -21.19 -18.31 -10.89
CA ASP A 156 -21.84 -19.33 -10.04
C ASP A 156 -21.14 -19.50 -8.68
N ARG A 157 -19.87 -19.11 -8.59
CA ARG A 157 -19.06 -19.09 -7.35
C ARG A 157 -19.05 -17.73 -6.64
N GLY A 158 -19.88 -16.80 -7.10
CA GLY A 158 -19.90 -15.43 -6.60
C GLY A 158 -18.57 -14.73 -6.86
N GLU A 159 -18.03 -14.84 -8.06
CA GLU A 159 -16.91 -14.04 -8.53
C GLU A 159 -17.36 -13.11 -9.66
N VAL A 160 -16.75 -11.93 -9.73
CA VAL A 160 -17.02 -10.90 -10.72
C VAL A 160 -15.73 -10.45 -11.37
N TYR A 161 -15.79 -10.07 -12.65
CA TYR A 161 -14.64 -9.51 -13.35
C TYR A 161 -14.56 -8.01 -13.07
N PHE A 162 -13.45 -7.56 -12.49
CA PHE A 162 -13.24 -6.16 -12.12
C PHE A 162 -11.83 -5.71 -12.45
N GLY A 163 -11.72 -4.62 -13.22
CA GLY A 163 -10.45 -4.17 -13.79
C GLY A 163 -9.92 -5.20 -14.80
N ASP A 164 -8.83 -5.87 -14.43
CA ASP A 164 -8.14 -6.87 -15.25
C ASP A 164 -8.17 -8.29 -14.65
N ARG A 165 -8.92 -8.49 -13.56
CA ARG A 165 -8.89 -9.74 -12.77
C ARG A 165 -10.27 -10.16 -12.29
N TRP A 166 -10.40 -11.46 -12.04
CA TRP A 166 -11.54 -12.07 -11.36
C TRP A 166 -11.37 -11.95 -9.85
N ILE A 167 -12.39 -11.42 -9.20
CA ILE A 167 -12.40 -11.13 -7.76
C ILE A 167 -13.66 -11.70 -7.16
N LEU A 168 -13.69 -11.86 -5.84
CA LEU A 168 -14.92 -12.26 -5.16
C LEU A 168 -15.98 -11.16 -5.31
N GLU A 169 -17.25 -11.54 -5.49
CA GLU A 169 -18.41 -10.65 -5.40
C GLU A 169 -18.44 -9.95 -4.02
N GLU A 170 -17.96 -10.63 -2.98
CA GLU A 170 -17.75 -10.04 -1.66
C GLU A 170 -16.69 -8.95 -1.64
N THR A 171 -15.69 -9.03 -2.49
CA THR A 171 -14.68 -7.97 -2.59
C THR A 171 -15.31 -6.72 -3.18
N MET A 172 -16.11 -6.87 -4.24
CA MET A 172 -16.88 -5.77 -4.82
C MET A 172 -17.92 -5.22 -3.83
N SER A 173 -18.72 -6.08 -3.21
CA SER A 173 -19.70 -5.68 -2.19
C SER A 173 -19.02 -5.03 -0.99
N GLY A 174 -17.80 -5.49 -0.65
CA GLY A 174 -17.00 -4.97 0.44
C GLY A 174 -16.50 -3.55 0.19
N ILE A 175 -16.23 -3.19 -1.07
CA ILE A 175 -15.97 -1.80 -1.48
C ILE A 175 -17.19 -0.96 -1.05
N ASP A 176 -18.37 -1.23 -1.60
CA ASP A 176 -19.60 -0.48 -1.27
C ASP A 176 -19.92 -0.49 0.23
N GLY A 177 -19.69 -1.62 0.89
CA GLY A 177 -19.87 -1.77 2.34
C GLY A 177 -18.99 -0.84 3.16
N ARG A 178 -17.72 -0.65 2.76
CA ARG A 178 -16.81 0.30 3.42
C ARG A 178 -17.19 1.75 3.15
N ALA A 179 -17.64 2.08 1.93
CA ALA A 179 -18.17 3.41 1.63
C ALA A 179 -19.37 3.72 2.54
N PHE A 180 -20.35 2.81 2.56
CA PHE A 180 -21.54 2.92 3.38
C PHE A 180 -21.21 3.07 4.86
N LEU A 181 -20.30 2.24 5.39
CA LEU A 181 -19.92 2.30 6.80
C LEU A 181 -19.28 3.65 7.16
N ARG A 182 -18.41 4.18 6.29
CA ARG A 182 -17.79 5.50 6.49
C ARG A 182 -18.84 6.62 6.48
N GLU A 183 -19.73 6.61 5.51
CA GLU A 183 -20.83 7.57 5.39
C GLU A 183 -21.73 7.54 6.62
N VAL A 184 -22.18 6.35 7.03
CA VAL A 184 -23.00 6.15 8.22
C VAL A 184 -22.31 6.68 9.49
N CYS A 185 -21.02 6.41 9.66
CA CYS A 185 -20.25 6.92 10.80
C CYS A 185 -20.10 8.46 10.74
N ALA A 186 -19.76 9.02 9.58
CA ALA A 186 -19.57 10.44 9.39
C ALA A 186 -20.86 11.23 9.68
N ASP A 187 -21.98 10.82 9.10
CA ASP A 187 -23.29 11.39 9.37
C ASP A 187 -23.67 11.29 10.85
N ALA A 188 -23.47 10.11 11.45
CA ALA A 188 -23.79 9.91 12.84
C ALA A 188 -22.98 10.82 13.76
N LEU A 189 -21.70 11.05 13.47
CA LEU A 189 -20.86 12.00 14.20
C LEU A 189 -21.34 13.44 14.01
N ALA A 190 -21.60 13.86 12.77
CA ALA A 190 -22.07 15.21 12.44
C ALA A 190 -23.41 15.54 13.13
N GLU A 191 -24.34 14.59 13.14
CA GLU A 191 -25.64 14.76 13.80
C GLU A 191 -25.59 14.68 15.33
N SER A 192 -24.49 14.16 15.89
CA SER A 192 -24.36 13.87 17.33
C SER A 192 -23.39 14.81 18.04
N ILE A 193 -23.05 15.94 17.42
CA ILE A 193 -22.30 17.00 18.10
C ILE A 193 -23.09 17.42 19.34
N TYR A 194 -22.49 17.23 20.52
CA TYR A 194 -23.11 17.59 21.78
C TYR A 194 -23.20 19.12 21.89
N LYS A 195 -24.42 19.64 21.92
CA LYS A 195 -24.73 21.07 22.04
C LYS A 195 -25.27 21.46 23.42
N GLY A 196 -25.36 20.51 24.35
CA GLY A 196 -25.84 20.78 25.70
C GLY A 196 -24.81 21.52 26.55
N GLU A 197 -25.25 22.13 27.63
CA GLU A 197 -24.33 22.61 28.67
C GLU A 197 -23.79 21.43 29.45
N THR A 198 -22.47 21.39 29.62
CA THR A 198 -21.83 20.48 30.58
C THR A 198 -21.88 21.11 31.96
N LYS A 199 -22.35 20.39 32.97
CA LYS A 199 -22.48 20.89 34.34
C LYS A 199 -21.54 20.19 35.29
N THR A 200 -20.86 20.94 36.16
CA THR A 200 -20.10 20.33 37.26
C THR A 200 -21.07 19.89 38.35
N VAL A 201 -21.01 18.63 38.73
CA VAL A 201 -21.87 18.01 39.74
C VAL A 201 -21.06 17.14 40.68
N GLN A 202 -21.38 17.19 41.97
CA GLN A 202 -20.76 16.31 42.96
C GLN A 202 -21.55 15.00 43.04
N VAL A 203 -20.92 13.88 42.70
CA VAL A 203 -21.54 12.54 42.73
C VAL A 203 -20.54 11.57 43.35
N MET A 204 -20.98 10.77 44.34
CA MET A 204 -20.14 9.75 45.00
C MET A 204 -18.80 10.30 45.54
N GLY A 205 -18.82 11.52 46.09
CA GLY A 205 -17.62 12.17 46.64
C GLY A 205 -16.67 12.77 45.61
N LEU A 206 -16.98 12.73 44.32
CA LEU A 206 -16.16 13.27 43.24
C LEU A 206 -16.87 14.41 42.50
N ASN A 207 -16.08 15.32 41.94
CA ASN A 207 -16.57 16.35 41.03
C ASN A 207 -16.54 15.82 39.59
N PHE A 208 -17.69 15.77 38.95
CA PHE A 208 -17.83 15.33 37.57
C PHE A 208 -18.36 16.45 36.69
N HIS A 209 -17.84 16.54 35.48
CA HIS A 209 -18.50 17.19 34.37
C HIS A 209 -19.57 16.25 33.80
N SER A 210 -20.83 16.67 33.84
CA SER A 210 -21.97 15.88 33.38
C SER A 210 -22.52 16.38 32.05
N ALA A 211 -22.70 15.46 31.11
CA ALA A 211 -23.33 15.68 29.82
C ALA A 211 -24.50 14.70 29.63
N LEU A 212 -25.70 15.21 29.31
CA LEU A 212 -26.92 14.40 29.17
C LEU A 212 -27.32 14.29 27.71
N THR A 213 -27.45 13.06 27.21
CA THR A 213 -27.98 12.78 25.87
C THR A 213 -29.40 12.21 25.95
N LYS A 214 -30.03 11.98 24.80
CA LYS A 214 -31.31 11.26 24.73
C LYS A 214 -31.21 9.80 25.19
N ARG A 215 -29.99 9.24 25.25
CA ARG A 215 -29.74 7.82 25.51
C ARG A 215 -29.13 7.54 26.88
N ALA A 216 -28.26 8.41 27.37
CA ALA A 216 -27.54 8.20 28.62
C ALA A 216 -27.06 9.52 29.24
N GLN A 217 -26.62 9.42 30.50
CA GLN A 217 -25.90 10.49 31.18
C GLN A 217 -24.42 10.12 31.31
N VAL A 218 -23.54 11.01 30.91
CA VAL A 218 -22.09 10.85 30.99
C VAL A 218 -21.54 11.74 32.10
N PHE A 219 -20.62 11.22 32.90
CA PHE A 219 -19.93 11.89 33.99
C PHE A 219 -18.42 11.69 33.81
N VAL A 220 -17.64 12.77 33.76
CA VAL A 220 -16.19 12.72 33.57
C VAL A 220 -15.46 13.58 34.61
N THR A 221 -14.46 13.06 35.32
CA THR A 221 -13.64 13.85 36.29
C THR A 221 -12.57 14.73 35.64
N GLY A 222 -12.32 14.52 34.33
CA GLY A 222 -11.42 15.31 33.49
C GLY A 222 -11.99 16.69 33.13
N ASP A 223 -11.91 17.11 31.86
CA ASP A 223 -12.48 18.38 31.42
C ASP A 223 -13.90 18.23 30.83
N ALA A 224 -14.59 19.37 30.71
CA ALA A 224 -15.93 19.44 30.16
C ALA A 224 -16.01 19.06 28.67
N ALA A 225 -14.91 19.23 27.92
CA ALA A 225 -14.85 18.92 26.49
C ALA A 225 -14.85 17.40 26.27
N LEU A 226 -14.15 16.63 27.11
CA LEU A 226 -14.16 15.18 27.11
C LEU A 226 -15.56 14.63 27.43
N ALA A 227 -16.26 15.21 28.41
CA ALA A 227 -17.64 14.83 28.72
C ALA A 227 -18.58 15.05 27.52
N GLY A 228 -18.48 16.21 26.86
CA GLY A 228 -19.24 16.52 25.65
C GLY A 228 -18.90 15.59 24.48
N ARG A 229 -17.62 15.30 24.25
CA ARG A 229 -17.14 14.37 23.23
C ARG A 229 -17.70 12.96 23.44
N ILE A 230 -17.57 12.40 24.64
CA ILE A 230 -18.07 11.05 24.97
C ILE A 230 -19.59 11.01 24.84
N ALA A 231 -20.31 12.04 25.31
CA ALA A 231 -21.76 12.14 25.12
C ALA A 231 -22.15 12.12 23.63
N GLY A 232 -21.45 12.88 22.78
CA GLY A 232 -21.67 12.85 21.34
C GLY A 232 -21.41 11.47 20.73
N LEU A 233 -20.35 10.79 21.15
CA LEU A 233 -20.03 9.43 20.70
C LEU A 233 -21.08 8.40 21.14
N VAL A 234 -21.64 8.50 22.34
CA VAL A 234 -22.73 7.61 22.79
C VAL A 234 -23.96 7.73 21.88
N ASP A 235 -24.35 8.95 21.51
CA ASP A 235 -25.48 9.17 20.60
C ASP A 235 -25.15 8.70 19.17
N ALA A 236 -23.96 9.02 18.66
CA ALA A 236 -23.49 8.58 17.35
C ALA A 236 -23.48 7.05 17.24
N THR A 237 -22.96 6.35 18.26
CA THR A 237 -22.95 4.88 18.32
C THR A 237 -24.36 4.31 18.18
N GLY A 238 -25.35 4.91 18.85
CA GLY A 238 -26.75 4.49 18.74
C GLY A 238 -27.32 4.68 17.33
N LYS A 239 -26.99 5.77 16.65
CA LYS A 239 -27.42 6.03 15.26
C LYS A 239 -26.76 5.08 14.27
N VAL A 240 -25.46 4.83 14.40
CA VAL A 240 -24.73 3.84 13.59
C VAL A 240 -25.35 2.46 13.78
N PHE A 241 -25.65 2.06 15.02
CA PHE A 241 -26.32 0.79 15.31
C PHE A 241 -27.66 0.69 14.58
N GLU A 242 -28.50 1.72 14.68
CA GLU A 242 -29.82 1.76 14.06
C GLU A 242 -29.74 1.65 12.53
N ARG A 243 -28.78 2.34 11.90
CA ARG A 243 -28.57 2.32 10.44
C ARG A 243 -28.00 0.99 9.93
N ILE A 244 -27.04 0.39 10.63
CA ILE A 244 -26.42 -0.88 10.21
C ILE A 244 -27.37 -2.07 10.43
N PHE A 245 -28.05 -2.11 11.58
CA PHE A 245 -28.78 -3.30 12.02
C PHE A 245 -30.30 -3.19 11.85
N GLY A 246 -30.82 -2.00 11.56
CA GLY A 246 -32.26 -1.74 11.49
C GLY A 246 -32.98 -2.07 12.80
N GLN A 247 -32.26 -2.04 13.94
CA GLN A 247 -32.80 -2.27 15.28
C GLN A 247 -32.67 -1.00 16.10
N ARG A 248 -33.64 -0.75 16.98
CA ARG A 248 -33.56 0.38 17.91
C ARG A 248 -32.38 0.19 18.86
N ALA A 249 -31.52 1.21 18.98
CA ALA A 249 -30.41 1.19 19.92
C ALA A 249 -30.91 1.48 21.34
N ILE A 250 -31.05 0.44 22.16
CA ILE A 250 -31.59 0.54 23.52
C ILE A 250 -30.46 0.33 24.54
N LEU A 251 -30.19 1.36 25.34
CA LEU A 251 -29.38 1.24 26.57
C LEU A 251 -30.28 0.88 27.76
N PRO A 252 -29.71 0.36 28.87
CA PRO A 252 -30.43 0.23 30.13
C PRO A 252 -31.14 1.52 30.53
N GLN A 253 -32.32 1.42 31.16
CA GLN A 253 -33.02 2.61 31.63
C GLN A 253 -32.15 3.39 32.62
N ARG A 254 -32.02 4.70 32.42
CA ARG A 254 -31.14 5.57 33.23
C ARG A 254 -29.68 5.11 33.18
N CYS A 255 -29.20 4.64 32.03
CA CYS A 255 -27.79 4.30 31.86
C CYS A 255 -26.89 5.52 32.14
N ARG A 256 -25.90 5.32 33.02
CA ARG A 256 -24.91 6.32 33.40
C ARG A 256 -23.51 5.82 33.10
N PHE A 257 -22.73 6.61 32.40
CA PHE A 257 -21.31 6.34 32.15
C PHE A 257 -20.47 7.23 33.07
N PHE A 258 -19.67 6.63 33.95
CA PHE A 258 -18.73 7.32 34.82
C PHE A 258 -17.31 7.06 34.32
N VAL A 259 -16.64 8.09 33.85
CA VAL A 259 -15.27 8.05 33.34
C VAL A 259 -14.39 8.82 34.31
N MET A 260 -13.40 8.16 34.87
CA MET A 260 -12.52 8.73 35.89
C MET A 260 -11.10 8.21 35.76
N ARG A 261 -10.16 8.94 36.36
CA ARG A 261 -8.77 8.53 36.42
C ARG A 261 -8.62 7.33 37.38
N PRO A 262 -7.63 6.45 37.14
CA PRO A 262 -7.30 5.40 38.10
C PRO A 262 -6.79 5.99 39.43
N GLY A 263 -6.67 5.16 40.46
CA GLY A 263 -6.10 5.55 41.76
C GLY A 263 -7.14 6.07 42.75
N GLU A 264 -6.97 7.30 43.23
CA GLU A 264 -7.80 7.89 44.29
C GLU A 264 -9.26 8.06 43.84
N GLU A 265 -9.49 8.58 42.63
CA GLU A 265 -10.85 8.78 42.09
C GLU A 265 -11.60 7.45 42.03
N LYS A 266 -11.00 6.41 41.46
CA LYS A 266 -11.54 5.04 41.45
C LYS A 266 -11.90 4.56 42.85
N SER A 267 -11.01 4.74 43.82
CA SER A 267 -11.22 4.25 45.18
C SER A 267 -12.38 4.98 45.86
N THR A 268 -12.41 6.31 45.76
CA THR A 268 -13.48 7.16 46.27
C THR A 268 -14.83 6.82 45.63
N PHE A 269 -14.88 6.64 44.31
CA PHE A 269 -16.10 6.22 43.62
C PHE A 269 -16.61 4.87 44.14
N LEU A 270 -15.73 3.86 44.22
CA LEU A 270 -16.12 2.52 44.68
C LEU A 270 -16.54 2.50 46.15
N ASP A 271 -15.98 3.37 47.00
CA ASP A 271 -16.36 3.50 48.41
C ASP A 271 -17.73 4.14 48.61
N ASN A 272 -18.15 5.02 47.70
CA ASN A 272 -19.38 5.79 47.82
C ASN A 272 -20.51 5.28 46.90
N HIS A 273 -20.25 4.28 46.05
CA HIS A 273 -21.25 3.76 45.13
C HIS A 273 -22.23 2.81 45.87
N PRO A 274 -23.55 3.06 45.84
CA PRO A 274 -24.53 2.33 46.66
C PRO A 274 -24.58 0.81 46.38
N ASP A 275 -24.36 0.40 45.12
CA ASP A 275 -24.40 -1.01 44.71
C ASP A 275 -23.05 -1.76 44.81
N VAL A 276 -21.99 -1.07 45.27
CA VAL A 276 -20.64 -1.63 45.45
C VAL A 276 -20.38 -1.93 46.93
N GLY A 277 -20.77 -3.12 47.37
CA GLY A 277 -20.40 -3.61 48.69
C GLY A 277 -18.91 -3.97 48.81
N ALA A 278 -18.42 -4.08 50.05
CA ALA A 278 -17.01 -4.41 50.36
C ALA A 278 -16.48 -5.64 49.62
N ALA A 279 -17.31 -6.68 49.43
CA ALA A 279 -16.94 -7.90 48.72
C ALA A 279 -16.67 -7.67 47.21
N LYS A 280 -17.43 -6.78 46.55
CA LYS A 280 -17.26 -6.47 45.13
C LYS A 280 -16.09 -5.51 44.88
N LYS A 281 -15.81 -4.62 45.84
CA LYS A 281 -14.76 -3.59 45.75
C LYS A 281 -13.40 -4.16 45.34
N ALA A 282 -12.97 -5.27 45.97
CA ALA A 282 -11.69 -5.91 45.66
C ALA A 282 -11.61 -6.43 44.21
N GLY A 283 -12.74 -6.84 43.63
CA GLY A 283 -12.84 -7.24 42.23
C GLY A 283 -12.69 -6.05 41.29
N PHE A 284 -13.48 -4.98 41.52
CA PHE A 284 -13.42 -3.77 40.70
C PHE A 284 -12.07 -3.06 40.74
N GLN A 285 -11.35 -3.13 41.86
CA GLN A 285 -10.00 -2.57 41.97
C GLN A 285 -9.02 -3.14 40.94
N LYS A 286 -9.22 -4.37 40.47
CA LYS A 286 -8.38 -5.02 39.44
C LYS A 286 -8.83 -4.76 38.00
N LEU A 287 -9.96 -4.10 37.80
CA LEU A 287 -10.55 -3.87 36.48
C LEU A 287 -10.37 -2.41 36.07
N GLU A 288 -10.04 -2.16 34.81
CA GLU A 288 -10.03 -0.81 34.23
C GLU A 288 -11.43 -0.34 33.83
N PHE A 289 -12.38 -1.27 33.69
CA PHE A 289 -13.77 -0.97 33.41
C PHE A 289 -14.68 -2.04 34.01
N SER A 290 -15.88 -1.64 34.45
CA SER A 290 -16.94 -2.59 34.74
C SER A 290 -18.34 -1.99 34.73
N GLY A 291 -19.33 -2.81 34.35
CA GLY A 291 -20.73 -2.54 34.66
C GLY A 291 -21.02 -2.88 36.12
N ILE A 292 -21.62 -1.95 36.86
CA ILE A 292 -21.88 -2.15 38.29
C ILE A 292 -23.14 -3.00 38.48
N VAL A 293 -22.93 -4.28 38.83
CA VAL A 293 -23.99 -5.27 39.04
C VAL A 293 -25.02 -4.78 40.06
N GLY A 294 -26.28 -4.69 39.64
CA GLY A 294 -27.40 -4.17 40.44
C GLY A 294 -27.86 -2.77 40.04
N SER A 295 -27.08 -2.09 39.19
CA SER A 295 -27.36 -0.72 38.72
C SER A 295 -27.37 -0.65 37.19
N SER A 296 -27.63 0.55 36.65
CA SER A 296 -27.44 0.87 35.22
C SER A 296 -26.13 1.61 34.95
N ASP A 297 -25.20 1.57 35.90
CA ASP A 297 -23.97 2.36 35.88
C ASP A 297 -22.83 1.57 35.24
N GLN A 298 -22.09 2.26 34.38
CA GLN A 298 -20.91 1.77 33.69
C GLN A 298 -19.72 2.63 34.14
N ALA A 299 -18.73 2.03 34.79
CA ALA A 299 -17.59 2.75 35.37
C ALA A 299 -16.27 2.43 34.66
N PHE A 300 -15.56 3.46 34.22
CA PHE A 300 -14.30 3.40 33.47
C PHE A 300 -13.22 4.12 34.27
N PHE A 301 -12.11 3.44 34.52
CA PHE A 301 -10.98 3.87 35.35
C PHE A 301 -9.72 4.02 34.48
N ILE A 302 -9.82 4.86 33.45
CA ILE A 302 -8.83 4.96 32.36
C ILE A 302 -8.26 6.38 32.37
N ALA A 303 -6.94 6.50 32.36
CA ALA A 303 -6.26 7.79 32.41
C ALA A 303 -6.29 8.51 31.04
N ASP A 304 -6.14 7.74 29.96
CA ASP A 304 -6.08 8.28 28.60
C ASP A 304 -7.49 8.65 28.07
N PRO A 305 -7.71 9.89 27.62
CA PRO A 305 -8.99 10.33 27.09
C PRO A 305 -9.46 9.58 25.85
N ALA A 306 -8.56 9.20 24.94
CA ALA A 306 -8.93 8.50 23.70
C ALA A 306 -9.36 7.06 24.01
N GLN A 307 -8.59 6.35 24.83
CA GLN A 307 -8.91 5.02 25.32
C GLN A 307 -10.23 5.00 26.11
N SER A 308 -10.50 6.05 26.89
CA SER A 308 -11.78 6.22 27.59
C SER A 308 -12.97 6.33 26.63
N ALA A 309 -12.80 7.08 25.53
CA ALA A 309 -13.82 7.24 24.50
C ALA A 309 -14.10 5.90 23.77
N ASP A 310 -13.06 5.18 23.35
CA ASP A 310 -13.18 3.83 22.79
C ASP A 310 -13.92 2.90 23.76
N ALA A 311 -13.60 2.97 25.05
CA ALA A 311 -14.23 2.17 26.08
C ALA A 311 -15.73 2.38 26.23
N VAL A 312 -16.16 3.63 26.24
CA VAL A 312 -17.59 3.94 26.31
C VAL A 312 -18.31 3.49 25.04
N VAL A 313 -17.74 3.72 23.86
CA VAL A 313 -18.33 3.29 22.58
C VAL A 313 -18.48 1.77 22.53
N ARG A 314 -17.44 1.02 22.93
CA ARG A 314 -17.47 -0.45 22.98
C ARG A 314 -18.50 -0.98 23.96
N MET A 315 -18.67 -0.34 25.11
CA MET A 315 -19.72 -0.71 26.05
C MET A 315 -21.12 -0.44 25.49
N CYS A 316 -21.30 0.66 24.76
CA CYS A 316 -22.56 0.93 24.06
C CYS A 316 -22.90 -0.20 23.08
N TRP A 317 -21.93 -0.65 22.26
CA TRP A 317 -22.14 -1.80 21.36
C TRP A 317 -22.61 -3.04 22.11
N LEU A 318 -21.93 -3.40 23.21
CA LEU A 318 -22.30 -4.55 24.02
C LEU A 318 -23.73 -4.41 24.58
N CYS A 319 -24.09 -3.25 25.13
CA CYS A 319 -25.43 -2.99 25.64
C CYS A 319 -26.50 -3.09 24.54
N TYR A 320 -26.21 -2.60 23.34
CA TYR A 320 -27.13 -2.68 22.20
C TYR A 320 -27.30 -4.11 21.71
N PHE A 321 -26.23 -4.91 21.63
CA PHE A 321 -26.33 -6.33 21.29
C PHE A 321 -27.10 -7.12 22.35
N GLN A 322 -26.85 -6.84 23.63
CA GLN A 322 -27.58 -7.49 24.71
C GLN A 322 -29.07 -7.14 24.69
N SER A 323 -29.43 -5.87 24.48
CA SER A 323 -30.82 -5.43 24.51
C SER A 323 -31.60 -5.84 23.25
N SER A 324 -30.97 -5.73 22.08
CA SER A 324 -31.64 -5.97 20.79
C SER A 324 -31.64 -7.43 20.36
N TYR A 325 -30.58 -8.16 20.74
CA TYR A 325 -30.37 -9.53 20.31
C TYR A 325 -30.25 -10.53 21.46
N ARG A 326 -30.20 -10.11 22.73
CA ARG A 326 -29.91 -11.02 23.87
C ARG A 326 -28.56 -11.73 23.73
N ILE A 327 -27.59 -11.04 23.13
CA ILE A 327 -26.21 -11.53 23.01
C ILE A 327 -25.33 -10.70 23.95
N GLY A 328 -24.68 -11.35 24.89
CA GLY A 328 -23.75 -10.73 25.83
C GLY A 328 -22.31 -11.21 25.65
N MET A 329 -21.56 -11.19 26.76
CA MET A 329 -20.14 -11.59 26.79
C MET A 329 -19.91 -13.09 26.56
N GLU A 330 -20.96 -13.92 26.56
CA GLU A 330 -20.87 -15.34 26.21
C GLU A 330 -20.58 -15.58 24.72
N LYS A 331 -20.72 -14.56 23.87
CA LYS A 331 -20.30 -14.56 22.46
C LYS A 331 -19.20 -13.52 22.25
N GLY A 332 -17.96 -13.90 22.60
CA GLY A 332 -16.82 -12.99 22.57
C GLY A 332 -16.62 -12.31 21.21
N TRP A 333 -16.83 -13.03 20.11
CA TRP A 333 -16.68 -12.45 18.76
C TRP A 333 -17.67 -11.31 18.45
N VAL A 334 -18.85 -11.29 19.08
CA VAL A 334 -19.83 -10.18 18.94
C VAL A 334 -19.42 -9.03 19.85
N ALA A 335 -19.12 -9.34 21.12
CA ALA A 335 -18.75 -8.32 22.11
C ALA A 335 -17.47 -7.56 21.69
N ASP A 336 -16.46 -8.30 21.22
CA ASP A 336 -15.14 -7.76 20.93
C ASP A 336 -14.81 -7.75 19.45
N GLY A 337 -14.99 -8.83 18.70
CA GLY A 337 -14.69 -8.82 17.26
C GLY A 337 -15.48 -7.73 16.52
N LEU A 338 -16.81 -7.75 16.67
CA LEU A 338 -17.71 -6.75 16.08
C LEU A 338 -17.68 -5.41 16.82
N GLY A 339 -17.59 -5.42 18.15
CA GLY A 339 -17.46 -4.19 18.93
C GLY A 339 -16.21 -3.39 18.57
N ILE A 340 -15.05 -4.02 18.44
CA ILE A 340 -13.79 -3.35 18.08
C ILE A 340 -13.85 -2.86 16.64
N TYR A 341 -14.27 -3.71 15.69
CA TYR A 341 -14.34 -3.33 14.28
C TYR A 341 -15.24 -2.10 14.04
N LEU A 342 -16.42 -2.05 14.67
CA LEU A 342 -17.34 -0.90 14.56
C LEU A 342 -16.86 0.34 15.34
N THR A 343 -16.12 0.13 16.43
CA THR A 343 -15.48 1.25 17.15
C THR A 343 -14.43 1.88 16.28
N GLU A 344 -13.51 1.12 15.69
CA GLU A 344 -12.51 1.64 14.76
C GLU A 344 -13.12 2.38 13.58
N ALA A 345 -14.23 1.87 13.03
CA ALA A 345 -14.94 2.56 11.97
C ALA A 345 -15.50 3.94 12.40
N LEU A 346 -15.95 4.07 13.65
CA LEU A 346 -16.58 5.28 14.18
C LEU A 346 -15.56 6.28 14.75
N VAL A 347 -14.68 5.85 15.65
CA VAL A 347 -13.74 6.73 16.36
C VAL A 347 -12.35 6.79 15.73
N ARG A 348 -12.06 5.93 14.74
CA ARG A 348 -10.76 5.80 14.05
C ARG A 348 -9.61 5.31 14.94
N SER A 349 -9.92 4.89 16.15
CA SER A 349 -9.05 4.21 17.10
C SER A 349 -9.58 2.81 17.41
N ARG A 350 -8.67 1.91 17.79
CA ARG A 350 -8.94 0.52 18.16
C ARG A 350 -8.23 0.16 19.47
N LEU A 351 -8.20 1.10 20.41
CA LEU A 351 -7.49 0.90 21.66
C LEU A 351 -8.24 -0.17 22.46
N THR A 352 -7.57 -1.27 22.79
CA THR A 352 -8.17 -2.38 23.57
C THR A 352 -7.55 -2.42 24.96
N TRP A 353 -8.31 -2.81 25.97
CA TRP A 353 -7.92 -2.77 27.39
C TRP A 353 -8.25 -4.08 28.13
N PHE A 354 -8.48 -5.18 27.41
CA PHE A 354 -8.75 -6.44 28.10
C PHE A 354 -7.51 -7.04 28.71
N ARG A 355 -7.77 -7.87 29.74
CA ARG A 355 -6.84 -8.86 30.26
C ARG A 355 -5.94 -9.37 29.13
N THR A 356 -4.63 -9.33 29.36
CA THR A 356 -3.66 -10.07 28.56
C THR A 356 -4.29 -11.43 28.24
N PRO A 357 -4.63 -11.71 26.97
CA PRO A 357 -5.22 -12.98 26.60
C PRO A 357 -4.30 -14.09 27.09
N ALA A 358 -4.83 -15.27 27.35
CA ALA A 358 -3.97 -16.42 27.62
C ALA A 358 -2.94 -16.51 26.48
N SER A 359 -1.65 -16.48 26.82
CA SER A 359 -0.53 -16.46 25.88
C SER A 359 -0.42 -17.81 25.18
N ALA A 360 -1.26 -18.02 24.17
CA ALA A 360 -1.26 -19.23 23.36
C ALA A 360 -1.42 -18.84 21.88
N GLY A 361 -0.40 -19.16 21.08
CA GLY A 361 -0.49 -19.17 19.63
C GLY A 361 0.08 -17.94 18.92
N GLY A 362 1.42 -17.89 18.80
CA GLY A 362 2.20 -17.22 17.74
C GLY A 362 2.12 -15.68 17.61
N VAL A 363 0.94 -15.10 17.76
CA VAL A 363 0.67 -13.67 17.70
C VAL A 363 0.90 -13.06 19.07
N GLN A 364 1.85 -12.14 19.18
CA GLN A 364 2.07 -11.43 20.44
C GLN A 364 0.96 -10.40 20.61
N TRP A 365 0.27 -10.44 21.76
CA TRP A 365 -0.80 -9.50 22.07
C TRP A 365 -0.32 -8.05 22.10
N GLY A 366 0.92 -7.81 22.54
CA GLY A 366 1.54 -6.49 22.56
C GLY A 366 1.48 -5.82 21.18
N ASP A 367 1.87 -6.56 20.14
CA ASP A 367 1.88 -6.07 18.74
C ASP A 367 0.50 -5.68 18.21
N LEU A 368 -0.58 -6.23 18.77
CA LEU A 368 -1.95 -5.86 18.40
C LEU A 368 -2.45 -4.61 19.14
N LEU A 369 -1.86 -4.29 20.29
CA LEU A 369 -2.22 -3.10 21.06
C LEU A 369 -1.58 -1.82 20.51
N GLU A 370 -0.53 -1.96 19.70
CA GLU A 370 0.12 -0.82 19.06
C GLU A 370 -0.88 -0.07 18.15
N PRO A 371 -1.00 1.26 18.28
CA PRO A 371 -1.92 2.07 17.46
C PRO A 371 -1.75 1.83 15.96
N GLU A 372 -0.53 1.55 15.48
CA GLU A 372 -0.23 1.33 14.05
C GLU A 372 -0.62 -0.08 13.55
N SER A 373 -0.92 -1.03 14.44
CA SER A 373 -1.10 -2.46 14.11
C SER A 373 -2.23 -2.74 13.12
N LEU A 374 -1.95 -3.25 11.92
CA LEU A 374 -2.96 -3.42 10.86
C LEU A 374 -3.72 -4.74 11.01
N TRP A 375 -4.73 -4.77 11.87
CA TRP A 375 -5.45 -6.01 12.25
C TRP A 375 -6.07 -6.77 11.09
N MET A 376 -6.52 -6.10 10.02
CA MET A 376 -7.01 -6.80 8.81
C MET A 376 -5.89 -7.55 8.06
N GLU A 377 -4.64 -7.09 8.18
CA GLU A 377 -3.47 -7.73 7.58
C GLU A 377 -2.89 -8.84 8.45
N GLU A 378 -2.93 -8.64 9.76
CA GLU A 378 -2.65 -9.70 10.72
C GLU A 378 -3.67 -10.84 10.55
N ALA A 379 -4.95 -10.50 10.34
CA ALA A 379 -5.97 -11.48 10.00
C ALA A 379 -5.68 -12.15 8.65
N GLU A 380 -5.35 -11.41 7.59
CA GLU A 380 -4.98 -12.00 6.28
C GLU A 380 -3.84 -13.00 6.43
N THR A 381 -2.75 -12.61 7.10
CA THR A 381 -1.57 -13.43 7.33
C THR A 381 -1.94 -14.70 8.10
N LEU A 382 -2.79 -14.55 9.12
CA LEU A 382 -3.31 -15.67 9.90
C LEU A 382 -4.14 -16.64 9.05
N PHE A 383 -5.06 -16.12 8.24
CA PHE A 383 -5.92 -16.93 7.36
C PHE A 383 -5.17 -17.55 6.17
N ALA A 384 -4.07 -16.93 5.73
CA ALA A 384 -3.19 -17.47 4.68
C ALA A 384 -2.18 -18.51 5.21
N SER A 385 -2.07 -18.69 6.53
CA SER A 385 -1.12 -19.62 7.13
C SER A 385 -1.45 -21.09 6.84
N ALA A 386 -0.42 -21.94 6.78
CA ALA A 386 -0.56 -23.37 6.51
C ALA A 386 -1.27 -24.15 7.62
N GLU A 387 -1.32 -23.60 8.84
CA GLU A 387 -1.92 -24.26 10.01
C GLU A 387 -3.45 -24.40 9.93
N GLY A 388 -4.08 -23.73 8.96
CA GLY A 388 -5.54 -23.67 8.87
C GLY A 388 -6.15 -22.82 9.99
N VAL A 389 -7.31 -22.22 9.70
CA VAL A 389 -8.04 -21.41 10.68
C VAL A 389 -9.40 -22.03 10.95
N GLU A 390 -9.65 -22.38 12.20
CA GLU A 390 -10.96 -22.85 12.65
C GLU A 390 -11.80 -21.68 13.17
N ILE A 391 -12.72 -21.18 12.36
CA ILE A 391 -13.60 -20.07 12.74
C ILE A 391 -14.58 -20.48 13.85
N ILE A 392 -15.17 -21.67 13.75
CA ILE A 392 -16.29 -22.10 14.61
C ILE A 392 -15.93 -22.11 16.11
N PRO A 393 -14.77 -22.66 16.56
CA PRO A 393 -14.38 -22.59 17.96
C PRO A 393 -14.28 -21.15 18.48
N SER A 394 -13.65 -20.25 17.72
CA SER A 394 -13.49 -18.84 18.11
C SER A 394 -14.84 -18.13 18.25
N LEU A 395 -15.82 -18.41 17.39
CA LEU A 395 -17.16 -17.82 17.49
C LEU A 395 -18.00 -18.36 18.67
N ASN A 396 -17.61 -19.48 19.28
CA ASN A 396 -18.32 -20.05 20.42
C ASN A 396 -17.71 -19.69 21.78
N LYS A 397 -16.49 -19.13 21.79
CA LYS A 397 -15.82 -18.75 23.03
C LYS A 397 -16.49 -17.54 23.68
N PRO A 398 -16.66 -17.54 25.02
CA PRO A 398 -16.97 -16.34 25.75
C PRO A 398 -15.78 -15.37 25.70
N LEU A 399 -16.06 -14.09 25.91
CA LEU A 399 -15.08 -13.01 25.89
C LEU A 399 -13.83 -13.31 26.74
N ALA A 400 -14.03 -13.80 27.97
CA ALA A 400 -12.95 -14.13 28.90
C ALA A 400 -12.02 -15.27 28.46
N GLN A 401 -12.35 -16.00 27.38
CA GLN A 401 -11.58 -17.11 26.84
C GLN A 401 -11.01 -16.82 25.44
N LEU A 402 -11.24 -15.62 24.89
CA LEU A 402 -10.61 -15.25 23.61
C LEU A 402 -9.10 -15.08 23.80
N THR A 403 -8.34 -15.72 22.92
CA THR A 403 -6.90 -15.44 22.73
C THR A 403 -6.72 -14.29 21.73
N ALA A 404 -5.50 -13.77 21.61
CA ALA A 404 -5.13 -12.82 20.54
C ALA A 404 -5.49 -13.37 19.15
N ARG A 405 -5.21 -14.66 18.92
CA ARG A 405 -5.56 -15.36 17.68
C ARG A 405 -7.07 -15.41 17.46
N ASP A 406 -7.85 -15.79 18.47
CA ASP A 406 -9.32 -15.85 18.35
C ASP A 406 -9.91 -14.47 18.03
N LEU A 407 -9.32 -13.41 18.59
CA LEU A 407 -9.78 -12.06 18.36
C LEU A 407 -9.48 -11.59 16.93
N LEU A 408 -8.29 -11.89 16.38
CA LEU A 408 -7.98 -11.62 14.98
C LEU A 408 -8.90 -12.39 14.02
N ILE A 409 -9.18 -13.66 14.33
CA ILE A 409 -10.16 -14.48 13.58
C ILE A 409 -11.53 -13.79 13.58
N ALA A 410 -12.00 -13.40 14.77
CA ALA A 410 -13.27 -12.72 14.93
C ALA A 410 -13.30 -11.38 14.19
N TYR A 411 -12.24 -10.57 14.31
CA TYR A 411 -12.14 -9.26 13.69
C TYR A 411 -12.13 -9.33 12.16
N GLY A 412 -11.29 -10.18 11.56
CA GLY A 412 -11.26 -10.37 10.10
C GLY A 412 -12.57 -10.95 9.55
N PHE A 413 -13.16 -11.93 10.25
CA PHE A 413 -14.45 -12.49 9.87
C PHE A 413 -15.58 -11.47 9.95
N VAL A 414 -15.61 -10.66 11.01
CA VAL A 414 -16.61 -9.61 11.16
C VAL A 414 -16.44 -8.51 10.12
N GLY A 415 -15.21 -8.10 9.81
CA GLY A 415 -14.95 -7.16 8.71
C GLY A 415 -15.59 -7.66 7.40
N HIS A 416 -15.40 -8.94 7.07
CA HIS A 416 -16.07 -9.55 5.93
C HIS A 416 -17.60 -9.53 6.03
N LEU A 417 -18.18 -9.76 7.22
CA LEU A 417 -19.63 -9.67 7.39
C LEU A 417 -20.19 -8.26 7.28
N VAL A 418 -19.51 -7.27 7.86
CA VAL A 418 -19.96 -5.87 7.87
C VAL A 418 -19.79 -5.23 6.50
N GLU A 419 -18.64 -5.45 5.87
CA GLU A 419 -18.32 -4.89 4.56
C GLU A 419 -19.05 -5.66 3.45
N ALA A 420 -18.85 -6.97 3.35
CA ALA A 420 -19.24 -7.71 2.16
C ALA A 420 -20.57 -8.47 2.27
N ARG A 421 -21.01 -8.82 3.48
CA ARG A 421 -22.19 -9.67 3.71
C ARG A 421 -23.19 -9.04 4.70
N ARG A 422 -23.34 -7.71 4.66
CA ARG A 422 -24.12 -6.93 5.66
C ARG A 422 -25.55 -7.44 5.84
N ALA A 423 -26.20 -7.86 4.75
CA ALA A 423 -27.56 -8.40 4.77
C ALA A 423 -27.70 -9.64 5.68
N LEU A 424 -26.62 -10.38 5.93
CA LEU A 424 -26.62 -11.57 6.79
C LEU A 424 -26.54 -11.23 8.28
N LEU A 425 -26.05 -10.05 8.68
CA LEU A 425 -25.76 -9.73 10.08
C LEU A 425 -27.00 -9.80 10.96
N ASN A 426 -28.01 -8.97 10.67
CA ASN A 426 -29.22 -8.88 11.49
C ASN A 426 -29.95 -10.23 11.66
N PRO A 427 -30.30 -10.98 10.59
CA PRO A 427 -30.99 -12.26 10.76
C PRO A 427 -30.13 -13.31 11.49
N THR A 428 -28.80 -13.28 11.32
CA THR A 428 -27.90 -14.22 11.99
C THR A 428 -27.80 -13.93 13.48
N LEU A 429 -27.59 -12.65 13.86
CA LEU A 429 -27.55 -12.22 15.25
C LEU A 429 -28.87 -12.53 15.97
N ARG A 430 -30.04 -12.34 15.33
CA ARG A 430 -31.33 -12.75 15.91
C ARG A 430 -31.37 -14.23 16.26
N ARG A 431 -30.90 -15.12 15.37
CA ARG A 431 -30.89 -16.57 15.63
C ARG A 431 -29.93 -16.94 16.75
N ILE A 432 -28.75 -16.33 16.78
CA ILE A 432 -27.77 -16.56 17.86
C ILE A 432 -28.35 -16.11 19.21
N GLY A 433 -29.02 -14.97 19.23
CA GLY A 433 -29.78 -14.46 20.37
C GLY A 433 -30.87 -15.39 20.91
N LEU A 434 -31.44 -16.22 20.03
CA LEU A 434 -32.39 -17.28 20.38
C LEU A 434 -31.69 -18.59 20.81
N GLY A 435 -30.39 -18.53 21.10
CA GLY A 435 -29.59 -19.66 21.57
C GLY A 435 -29.10 -20.61 20.48
N LYS A 436 -29.25 -20.26 19.19
CA LYS A 436 -28.71 -21.12 18.11
C LYS A 436 -27.19 -21.02 18.06
N PRO A 437 -26.45 -22.14 17.90
CA PRO A 437 -25.02 -22.09 17.66
C PRO A 437 -24.68 -21.26 16.40
N PRO A 438 -23.57 -20.51 16.37
CA PRO A 438 -23.19 -19.66 15.23
C PRO A 438 -23.19 -20.41 13.89
N GLU A 439 -22.59 -21.61 13.83
CA GLU A 439 -22.59 -22.43 12.60
C GLU A 439 -24.00 -22.71 12.08
N GLN A 440 -24.92 -23.07 12.95
CA GLN A 440 -26.31 -23.32 12.58
C GLN A 440 -27.00 -22.03 12.13
N ALA A 441 -26.76 -20.91 12.81
CA ALA A 441 -27.34 -19.62 12.47
C ALA A 441 -26.92 -19.16 11.08
N PHE A 442 -25.62 -19.17 10.77
CA PHE A 442 -25.06 -18.78 9.47
C PHE A 442 -25.52 -19.69 8.32
N ARG A 443 -25.57 -21.01 8.55
CA ARG A 443 -26.09 -21.96 7.57
C ARG A 443 -27.55 -21.66 7.21
N GLN A 444 -28.35 -21.25 8.19
CA GLN A 444 -29.79 -21.01 8.00
C GLN A 444 -30.13 -19.64 7.40
N THR A 445 -29.26 -18.63 7.54
CA THR A 445 -29.55 -17.26 7.08
C THR A 445 -28.96 -16.94 5.72
N GLY A 446 -27.75 -17.40 5.44
CA GLY A 446 -27.02 -17.05 4.22
C GLY A 446 -26.41 -18.23 3.49
N LYS A 447 -26.74 -19.47 3.90
CA LYS A 447 -26.08 -20.70 3.41
C LYS A 447 -24.55 -20.65 3.56
N LEU A 448 -24.04 -19.87 4.52
CA LEU A 448 -22.60 -19.71 4.73
C LEU A 448 -22.05 -20.94 5.46
N ASN A 449 -21.22 -21.72 4.78
CA ASN A 449 -20.55 -22.87 5.37
C ASN A 449 -19.27 -22.44 6.10
N LEU A 450 -19.35 -22.24 7.42
CA LEU A 450 -18.19 -21.79 8.22
C LEU A 450 -16.99 -22.73 8.21
N LYS A 451 -17.12 -23.98 7.76
CA LYS A 451 -16.00 -24.92 7.64
C LYS A 451 -15.14 -24.65 6.40
N GLU A 452 -15.77 -24.25 5.31
CA GLU A 452 -15.11 -23.95 4.02
C GLU A 452 -14.78 -22.45 3.90
N HIS A 453 -15.45 -21.62 4.68
CA HIS A 453 -15.29 -20.16 4.67
C HIS A 453 -13.87 -19.63 4.91
N PRO A 454 -12.96 -20.27 5.69
CA PRO A 454 -11.63 -19.73 5.95
C PRO A 454 -10.81 -19.43 4.68
N LEU A 455 -10.86 -20.29 3.66
CA LEU A 455 -10.13 -20.09 2.40
C LEU A 455 -10.68 -18.90 1.62
N ARG A 456 -12.01 -18.82 1.53
CA ARG A 456 -12.70 -17.71 0.86
C ARG A 456 -12.45 -16.38 1.59
N LEU A 457 -12.43 -16.41 2.92
CA LEU A 457 -12.10 -15.25 3.75
C LEU A 457 -10.63 -14.82 3.57
N ALA A 458 -9.68 -15.75 3.52
CA ALA A 458 -8.28 -15.44 3.25
C ALA A 458 -8.10 -14.74 1.90
N ARG A 459 -8.79 -15.25 0.86
CA ARG A 459 -8.81 -14.63 -0.46
C ARG A 459 -9.45 -13.24 -0.42
N TRP A 460 -10.59 -13.07 0.24
CA TRP A 460 -11.23 -11.77 0.38
C TRP A 460 -10.34 -10.77 1.12
N LEU A 461 -9.67 -11.17 2.21
CA LEU A 461 -8.74 -10.31 2.95
C LEU A 461 -7.56 -9.86 2.08
N ASN A 462 -7.03 -10.78 1.27
CA ASN A 462 -5.95 -10.49 0.33
C ASN A 462 -6.40 -9.53 -0.79
N GLU A 463 -7.55 -9.80 -1.41
CA GLU A 463 -8.13 -8.94 -2.44
C GLU A 463 -8.47 -7.56 -1.88
N ARG A 464 -9.06 -7.50 -0.68
CA ARG A 464 -9.38 -6.26 0.05
C ARG A 464 -8.17 -5.37 0.26
N GLN A 465 -7.00 -5.92 0.58
CA GLN A 465 -5.78 -5.12 0.76
C GLN A 465 -5.16 -4.68 -0.57
N ARG A 466 -5.24 -5.54 -1.60
CA ARG A 466 -4.68 -5.29 -2.93
C ARG A 466 -5.56 -4.41 -3.80
N MET A 467 -6.79 -4.18 -3.37
CA MET A 467 -7.61 -3.09 -3.86
C MET A 467 -7.36 -1.94 -2.90
N PRO A 468 -6.41 -1.03 -3.20
CA PRO A 468 -6.43 0.26 -2.53
C PRO A 468 -7.87 0.73 -2.63
N ASP A 469 -8.49 1.10 -1.50
CA ASP A 469 -9.90 1.45 -1.44
C ASP A 469 -10.25 2.25 -2.69
N VAL A 470 -10.90 1.59 -3.65
CA VAL A 470 -11.23 2.24 -4.93
C VAL A 470 -12.17 3.42 -4.66
N ILE A 471 -12.70 3.51 -3.43
CA ILE A 471 -13.47 4.62 -2.89
C ILE A 471 -12.61 5.76 -2.30
N LEU A 472 -11.37 5.53 -1.84
CA LEU A 472 -10.41 6.64 -1.60
C LEU A 472 -9.98 7.27 -2.94
N ALA A 473 -10.15 6.52 -4.04
CA ALA A 473 -10.15 7.03 -5.40
C ALA A 473 -11.59 7.17 -5.94
N ARG A 474 -12.53 7.78 -5.18
CA ARG A 474 -13.82 8.25 -5.75
C ARG A 474 -13.61 9.01 -7.07
N HIS A 475 -12.43 9.64 -7.17
CA HIS A 475 -11.88 10.22 -8.37
C HIS A 475 -10.52 9.57 -8.63
N SER A 476 -10.30 9.02 -9.83
CA SER A 476 -8.98 8.58 -10.25
C SER A 476 -8.00 9.76 -10.30
N ILE A 477 -6.69 9.50 -10.47
CA ILE A 477 -5.71 10.58 -10.67
C ILE A 477 -6.09 11.40 -11.92
N GLU A 478 -6.60 10.72 -12.94
CA GLU A 478 -7.12 11.34 -14.16
C GLU A 478 -8.36 12.19 -13.88
N ASP A 479 -9.32 11.72 -13.08
CA ASP A 479 -10.50 12.51 -12.68
C ASP A 479 -10.09 13.75 -11.89
N MET A 480 -9.20 13.61 -10.90
CA MET A 480 -8.69 14.75 -10.13
C MET A 480 -7.95 15.73 -11.04
N SER A 481 -7.10 15.25 -11.94
CA SER A 481 -6.41 16.09 -12.92
C SER A 481 -7.39 16.83 -13.84
N ALA A 482 -8.47 16.17 -14.26
CA ALA A 482 -9.54 16.75 -15.07
C ALA A 482 -10.32 17.83 -14.31
N VAL A 483 -10.56 17.66 -13.01
CA VAL A 483 -11.18 18.68 -12.14
C VAL A 483 -10.24 19.87 -11.92
N LEU A 484 -8.95 19.62 -11.74
CA LEU A 484 -7.95 20.64 -11.43
C LEU A 484 -7.60 21.53 -12.64
N GLY A 485 -7.58 20.96 -13.85
CA GLY A 485 -7.20 21.66 -15.07
C GLY A 485 -7.95 22.99 -15.28
N PRO A 486 -9.30 22.99 -15.26
CA PRO A 486 -10.13 24.19 -15.47
C PRO A 486 -10.11 25.22 -14.33
N LEU A 487 -9.53 24.93 -13.16
CA LEU A 487 -9.57 25.85 -12.03
C LEU A 487 -8.82 27.15 -12.34
N SER A 488 -9.49 28.28 -12.13
CA SER A 488 -8.87 29.61 -12.24
C SER A 488 -7.77 29.80 -11.19
N GLY A 489 -6.82 30.72 -11.43
CA GLY A 489 -5.73 30.99 -10.49
C GLY A 489 -6.20 31.34 -9.07
N ARG A 490 -7.34 32.04 -8.94
CA ARG A 490 -7.98 32.31 -7.64
C ARG A 490 -8.46 31.03 -6.94
N ARG A 491 -9.15 30.15 -7.66
CA ARG A 491 -9.64 28.87 -7.12
C ARG A 491 -8.49 27.92 -6.76
N ARG A 492 -7.43 27.92 -7.57
CA ARG A 492 -6.20 27.18 -7.25
C ARG A 492 -5.57 27.67 -5.94
N GLY A 493 -5.47 28.98 -5.73
CA GLY A 493 -4.98 29.55 -4.47
C GLY A 493 -5.85 29.21 -3.25
N GLU A 494 -7.18 29.24 -3.41
CA GLU A 494 -8.14 28.81 -2.39
C GLU A 494 -7.96 27.32 -2.03
N LEU A 495 -7.86 26.45 -3.03
CA LEU A 495 -7.62 25.01 -2.83
C LEU A 495 -6.32 24.76 -2.08
N SER A 496 -5.22 25.38 -2.52
CA SER A 496 -3.91 25.22 -1.89
C SER A 496 -3.93 25.67 -0.43
N SER A 497 -4.64 26.76 -0.11
CA SER A 497 -4.77 27.26 1.25
C SER A 497 -5.59 26.32 2.14
N LEU A 498 -6.75 25.85 1.67
CA LEU A 498 -7.59 24.89 2.40
C LEU A 498 -6.86 23.57 2.64
N PHE A 499 -6.18 23.07 1.61
CA PHE A 499 -5.38 21.86 1.71
C PHE A 499 -4.23 22.02 2.71
N ALA A 500 -3.48 23.12 2.65
CA ALA A 500 -2.34 23.37 3.53
C ALA A 500 -2.75 23.41 5.01
N VAL A 501 -3.88 24.05 5.35
CA VAL A 501 -4.41 24.07 6.72
C VAL A 501 -4.67 22.65 7.22
N ARG A 502 -5.37 21.84 6.42
CA ARG A 502 -5.70 20.46 6.79
C ARG A 502 -4.49 19.54 6.83
N PHE A 503 -3.49 19.81 5.98
CA PHE A 503 -2.22 19.09 5.99
C PHE A 503 -1.41 19.37 7.25
N GLU A 504 -1.41 20.61 7.78
CA GLU A 504 -0.74 20.93 9.05
C GLU A 504 -1.37 20.21 10.24
N ASP A 505 -2.69 19.99 10.20
CA ASP A 505 -3.42 19.21 11.21
C ASP A 505 -3.19 17.69 11.06
N LEU A 506 -2.59 17.23 9.96
CA LEU A 506 -2.34 15.81 9.72
C LEU A 506 -1.14 15.33 10.54
N ASP A 507 -1.40 14.54 11.58
CA ASP A 507 -0.37 13.96 12.44
C ASP A 507 0.02 12.53 12.01
N THR A 508 0.35 12.37 10.73
CA THR A 508 0.90 11.10 10.21
C THR A 508 2.41 11.06 10.36
N GLY A 509 2.99 9.86 10.45
CA GLY A 509 4.44 9.72 10.51
C GLY A 509 5.14 10.31 9.28
N GLN A 510 4.50 10.28 8.10
CA GLN A 510 5.02 10.92 6.89
C GLN A 510 5.01 12.44 7.02
N ALA A 511 3.90 13.03 7.49
CA ALA A 511 3.81 14.47 7.71
C ALA A 511 4.85 14.94 8.74
N GLN A 512 5.09 14.18 9.81
CA GLN A 512 6.14 14.45 10.79
C GLN A 512 7.55 14.42 10.16
N LEU A 513 7.86 13.42 9.33
CA LEU A 513 9.14 13.34 8.62
C LEU A 513 9.35 14.52 7.67
N ILE A 514 8.33 14.89 6.89
CA ILE A 514 8.41 16.06 6.02
C ILE A 514 8.63 17.31 6.87
N ARG A 515 7.87 17.53 7.94
CA ARG A 515 8.05 18.70 8.82
C ARG A 515 9.46 18.77 9.41
N ARG A 516 10.04 17.62 9.76
CA ARG A 516 11.41 17.51 10.26
C ARG A 516 12.47 17.93 9.22
N HIS A 517 12.29 17.56 7.95
CA HIS A 517 13.31 17.73 6.91
C HIS A 517 13.03 18.83 5.87
N ARG A 518 11.79 19.36 5.77
CA ARG A 518 11.39 20.34 4.73
C ARG A 518 12.02 21.72 4.90
N PHE A 519 12.44 22.08 6.12
CA PHE A 519 12.99 23.40 6.44
C PHE A 519 14.51 23.49 6.26
N ALA A 520 15.12 22.53 5.55
CA ALA A 520 16.52 22.65 5.21
C ALA A 520 16.73 23.93 4.37
N PRO A 521 17.69 24.79 4.73
CA PRO A 521 17.89 26.05 4.01
C PRO A 521 18.25 25.74 2.57
N VAL A 522 17.48 26.30 1.63
CA VAL A 522 17.86 26.32 0.22
C VAL A 522 18.99 27.33 0.09
N GLU A 523 20.19 26.86 -0.23
CA GLU A 523 21.43 27.64 -0.18
C GLU A 523 21.57 28.60 -1.38
N GLY A 524 20.70 28.44 -2.37
CA GLY A 524 20.54 29.36 -3.48
C GLY A 524 19.77 28.70 -4.62
N PRO A 525 19.45 29.46 -5.68
CA PRO A 525 19.01 28.84 -6.90
C PRO A 525 20.10 27.90 -7.43
N PHE A 526 19.68 26.81 -8.06
CA PHE A 526 20.49 26.09 -9.01
C PHE A 526 21.00 27.13 -10.01
N PRO A 527 22.29 27.14 -10.37
CA PRO A 527 22.74 28.05 -11.40
C PRO A 527 21.81 27.85 -12.60
N GLU A 528 21.18 28.94 -13.07
CA GLU A 528 20.24 28.91 -14.21
C GLU A 528 20.86 28.17 -15.40
N GLN A 529 22.19 28.14 -15.44
CA GLN A 529 22.99 27.43 -16.42
C GLN A 529 24.02 26.54 -15.72
N LEU A 530 23.87 25.23 -15.92
CA LEU A 530 24.93 24.26 -15.61
C LEU A 530 26.24 24.67 -16.30
N GLU A 531 27.35 24.57 -15.57
CA GLU A 531 28.70 24.72 -16.12
C GLU A 531 28.94 23.62 -17.16
N PHE A 532 29.70 23.90 -18.21
CA PHE A 532 30.17 22.91 -19.18
C PHE A 532 31.68 23.05 -19.32
N TYR A 533 32.35 21.97 -19.73
CA TYR A 533 33.80 21.98 -19.92
C TYR A 533 34.20 22.90 -21.08
N ASP A 534 35.11 23.84 -20.81
CA ASP A 534 35.58 24.83 -21.78
C ASP A 534 36.43 24.15 -22.87
N PRO A 535 36.03 24.23 -24.15
CA PRO A 535 36.84 23.72 -25.26
C PRO A 535 38.23 24.33 -25.35
N GLU A 536 38.40 25.61 -24.98
CA GLU A 536 39.70 26.28 -25.04
C GLU A 536 40.65 25.73 -23.96
N GLU A 537 40.12 25.39 -22.78
CA GLU A 537 40.91 24.82 -21.70
C GLU A 537 41.25 23.34 -21.94
N HIS A 538 40.24 22.54 -22.31
CA HIS A 538 40.37 21.08 -22.30
C HIS A 538 40.65 20.48 -23.69
N ALA A 539 40.39 21.21 -24.78
CA ALA A 539 40.68 20.79 -26.15
C ALA A 539 41.24 21.93 -27.03
N PRO A 540 42.32 22.63 -26.62
CA PRO A 540 42.79 23.86 -27.28
C PRO A 540 43.18 23.71 -28.76
N ARG A 541 43.50 22.49 -29.20
CA ARG A 541 43.86 22.21 -30.60
C ARG A 541 42.65 21.99 -31.50
N GLN A 542 41.47 21.81 -30.93
CA GLN A 542 40.21 21.64 -31.64
C GLN A 542 39.06 22.24 -30.81
N PRO A 543 39.06 23.57 -30.58
CA PRO A 543 37.97 24.21 -29.85
C PRO A 543 36.70 24.14 -30.68
N ILE A 544 35.70 23.38 -30.21
CA ILE A 544 34.36 23.34 -30.80
C ILE A 544 33.51 24.38 -30.07
N PRO A 545 33.03 25.44 -30.74
CA PRO A 545 32.17 26.44 -30.11
C PRO A 545 30.95 25.81 -29.44
N ARG A 546 30.65 26.23 -28.20
CA ARG A 546 29.52 25.70 -27.44
C ARG A 546 28.28 26.57 -27.63
N THR A 547 27.18 25.95 -28.05
CA THR A 547 25.89 26.62 -28.24
C THR A 547 24.89 26.04 -27.24
N ARG A 548 24.46 26.84 -26.26
CA ARG A 548 23.39 26.43 -25.33
C ARG A 548 22.07 26.35 -26.08
N LEU A 549 21.40 25.20 -25.94
CA LEU A 549 20.06 25.03 -26.46
C LEU A 549 19.06 25.81 -25.59
N ALA A 550 18.06 26.40 -26.23
CA ALA A 550 16.93 27.00 -25.55
C ALA A 550 16.09 25.92 -24.84
N ASP A 551 15.42 26.25 -23.75
CA ASP A 551 14.59 25.30 -22.98
C ASP A 551 13.45 24.67 -23.79
N ASP A 552 13.01 25.35 -24.85
CA ASP A 552 11.97 24.87 -25.74
C ASP A 552 12.49 24.08 -26.95
N ASP A 553 13.81 23.97 -27.15
CA ASP A 553 14.43 23.22 -28.25
C ASP A 553 14.01 21.74 -28.21
N SER A 554 13.51 21.27 -29.34
CA SER A 554 13.03 19.88 -29.51
C SER A 554 14.07 18.83 -29.15
N ARG A 555 15.37 19.07 -29.43
CA ARG A 555 16.46 18.15 -29.12
C ARG A 555 16.66 18.03 -27.61
N LEU A 556 16.59 19.16 -26.90
CA LEU A 556 16.70 19.19 -25.44
C LEU A 556 15.53 18.48 -24.78
N LYS A 557 14.29 18.76 -25.23
CA LYS A 557 13.09 18.05 -24.75
C LYS A 557 13.20 16.54 -24.97
N MET A 558 13.55 16.13 -26.18
CA MET A 558 13.75 14.71 -26.51
C MET A 558 14.82 14.03 -25.66
N LEU A 559 15.91 14.74 -25.32
CA LEU A 559 16.93 14.18 -24.44
C LEU A 559 16.43 14.10 -22.99
N ARG A 560 15.81 15.17 -22.46
CA ARG A 560 15.22 15.19 -21.11
C ARG A 560 14.22 14.05 -20.92
N ASP A 561 13.33 13.83 -21.89
CA ASP A 561 12.32 12.75 -21.87
C ASP A 561 12.92 11.33 -21.87
N ARG A 562 14.15 11.18 -22.37
CA ARG A 562 14.86 9.90 -22.41
C ARG A 562 15.72 9.65 -21.19
N VAL A 563 16.29 10.72 -20.64
CA VAL A 563 17.21 10.66 -19.51
C VAL A 563 16.45 10.58 -18.19
N ARG A 564 15.27 11.21 -18.12
CA ARG A 564 14.38 11.12 -16.97
C ARG A 564 13.36 10.00 -17.15
N PRO A 565 12.97 9.30 -16.09
CA PRO A 565 11.83 8.39 -16.12
C PRO A 565 10.59 9.08 -16.71
N PRO A 566 9.82 8.41 -17.58
CA PRO A 566 8.62 8.98 -18.16
C PRO A 566 7.65 9.45 -17.07
N GLY A 567 7.20 10.70 -17.18
CA GLY A 567 6.25 11.30 -16.23
C GLY A 567 6.87 11.95 -15.00
N GLU A 568 8.20 11.83 -14.80
CA GLU A 568 8.86 12.53 -13.69
C GLU A 568 9.14 13.99 -14.08
N ALA A 569 8.42 14.92 -13.45
CA ALA A 569 8.68 16.34 -13.59
C ALA A 569 10.11 16.67 -13.12
N ALA A 570 10.70 17.74 -13.66
CA ALA A 570 11.94 18.26 -13.11
C ALA A 570 11.71 18.62 -11.63
N PRO A 571 12.55 18.18 -10.70
CA PRO A 571 12.38 18.60 -9.31
C PRO A 571 12.47 20.13 -9.23
N LYS A 572 11.68 20.79 -8.39
CA LYS A 572 11.88 22.22 -8.07
C LYS A 572 13.00 22.40 -7.07
N VAL A 573 13.23 21.43 -6.18
CA VAL A 573 14.35 21.42 -5.22
C VAL A 573 15.14 20.13 -5.36
N ALA A 574 16.47 20.25 -5.52
CA ALA A 574 17.35 19.11 -5.69
C ALA A 574 18.61 19.22 -4.82
N TYR A 575 19.18 18.06 -4.50
CA TYR A 575 20.48 17.96 -3.88
C TYR A 575 21.59 17.94 -4.95
N ASP A 576 22.48 18.93 -4.91
CA ASP A 576 23.67 18.99 -5.77
C ASP A 576 24.78 18.12 -5.15
N TRP A 577 25.04 16.97 -5.75
CA TRP A 577 26.05 16.02 -5.26
C TRP A 577 27.50 16.52 -5.38
N GLY A 578 27.78 17.42 -6.32
CA GLY A 578 29.12 17.96 -6.53
C GLY A 578 29.46 19.08 -5.53
N ARG A 579 28.46 19.88 -5.17
CA ARG A 579 28.60 20.98 -4.19
C ARG A 579 28.24 20.57 -2.77
N ARG A 580 27.43 19.51 -2.63
CA ARG A 580 26.80 19.03 -1.38
C ARG A 580 25.82 20.02 -0.79
N GLU A 581 25.10 20.70 -1.67
CA GLU A 581 24.21 21.82 -1.35
C GLU A 581 22.78 21.51 -1.78
N ILE A 582 21.78 22.06 -1.08
CA ILE A 582 20.39 21.99 -1.50
C ILE A 582 20.08 23.24 -2.32
N ARG A 583 19.64 23.05 -3.56
CA ARG A 583 19.45 24.12 -4.53
C ARG A 583 18.05 24.08 -5.14
N GLY A 584 17.46 25.26 -5.33
CA GLY A 584 16.15 25.42 -5.99
C GLY A 584 16.29 25.67 -7.49
N LEU A 585 15.63 24.92 -8.35
CA LEU A 585 15.80 24.99 -9.82
C LEU A 585 15.23 26.25 -10.49
N SER A 586 14.50 27.11 -9.75
CA SER A 586 14.15 28.46 -10.18
C SER A 586 13.96 29.41 -9.01
N SER A 587 14.13 30.71 -9.24
CA SER A 587 13.82 31.77 -8.28
C SER A 587 12.33 31.87 -7.96
N GLU A 588 11.46 31.42 -8.87
CA GLU A 588 10.00 31.29 -8.66
C GLU A 588 9.62 30.02 -7.88
N GLY A 589 10.41 28.95 -7.96
CA GLY A 589 10.15 27.63 -7.38
C GLY A 589 10.15 27.56 -5.86
N MET A 590 10.44 28.66 -5.15
CA MET A 590 10.34 28.75 -3.69
C MET A 590 9.02 29.34 -3.18
N ARG A 591 8.14 29.84 -4.04
CA ARG A 591 6.79 30.21 -3.60
C ARG A 591 5.97 28.93 -3.42
N GLU A 592 5.27 28.81 -2.29
CA GLU A 592 4.19 27.83 -2.13
C GLU A 592 3.09 28.17 -3.15
N ASP A 593 3.24 27.60 -4.34
CA ASP A 593 2.29 27.68 -5.42
C ASP A 593 1.49 26.38 -5.52
N PHE A 594 0.36 26.46 -6.22
CA PHE A 594 -0.51 25.30 -6.44
C PHE A 594 0.25 24.08 -6.99
N GLU A 595 1.19 24.30 -7.91
CA GLU A 595 1.97 23.22 -8.51
C GLU A 595 2.93 22.55 -7.50
N SER A 596 3.46 23.28 -6.52
CA SER A 596 4.33 22.74 -5.46
C SER A 596 3.56 22.00 -4.36
N THR A 597 2.28 22.35 -4.14
CA THR A 597 1.46 21.75 -3.09
C THR A 597 0.61 20.59 -3.60
N ILE A 598 -0.05 20.76 -4.76
CA ILE A 598 -1.10 19.84 -5.23
C ILE A 598 -0.58 18.82 -6.23
N ALA A 599 0.26 19.22 -7.20
CA ALA A 599 0.74 18.30 -8.24
C ALA A 599 1.46 17.05 -7.66
N PRO A 600 2.34 17.16 -6.64
CA PRO A 600 2.96 15.99 -6.02
C PRO A 600 1.95 14.96 -5.50
N ILE A 601 0.80 15.40 -4.98
CA ILE A 601 -0.24 14.51 -4.42
C ILE A 601 -0.84 13.61 -5.50
N LEU A 602 -1.00 14.14 -6.72
CA LEU A 602 -1.47 13.38 -7.87
C LEU A 602 -0.49 12.25 -8.20
N ASP A 603 0.82 12.52 -8.11
CA ASP A 603 1.89 11.54 -8.30
C ASP A 603 2.07 10.59 -7.09
N GLY A 604 1.26 10.75 -6.04
CA GLY A 604 1.38 9.98 -4.80
C GLY A 604 2.58 10.39 -3.95
N LEU A 605 3.08 11.59 -4.18
CA LEU A 605 4.07 12.28 -3.37
C LEU A 605 3.36 13.25 -2.42
N VAL A 606 4.13 13.78 -1.49
CA VAL A 606 3.63 14.63 -0.41
C VAL A 606 4.05 16.08 -0.63
N PRO A 607 3.26 17.07 -0.20
CA PRO A 607 3.70 18.46 -0.21
C PRO A 607 5.03 18.60 0.55
N GLY A 608 6.00 19.28 -0.05
CA GLY A 608 7.35 19.38 0.53
C GLY A 608 8.21 18.11 0.42
N TYR A 609 7.79 17.12 -0.38
CA TYR A 609 8.58 15.92 -0.66
C TYR A 609 9.98 16.25 -1.17
N GLU A 610 10.11 17.11 -2.18
CA GLU A 610 11.38 17.45 -2.79
C GLU A 610 12.40 18.09 -1.84
N PRO A 611 12.08 19.17 -1.09
CA PRO A 611 13.03 19.73 -0.13
C PRO A 611 13.38 18.74 0.99
N ALA A 612 12.41 17.97 1.49
CA ALA A 612 12.68 16.93 2.49
C ALA A 612 13.61 15.84 1.93
N ARG A 613 13.37 15.41 0.69
CA ARG A 613 14.22 14.43 -0.01
C ARG A 613 15.63 14.97 -0.21
N ALA A 614 15.79 16.21 -0.65
CA ALA A 614 17.10 16.83 -0.82
C ALA A 614 17.86 16.95 0.51
N ALA A 615 17.16 17.27 1.60
CA ALA A 615 17.73 17.30 2.95
C ALA A 615 18.20 15.92 3.41
N ILE A 616 17.38 14.89 3.25
CA ILE A 616 17.74 13.51 3.59
C ILE A 616 18.93 13.04 2.74
N LEU A 617 18.95 13.37 1.43
CA LEU A 617 20.07 13.04 0.56
C LEU A 617 21.38 13.70 1.01
N ARG A 618 21.33 14.97 1.44
CA ARG A 618 22.49 15.65 2.02
C ARG A 618 23.01 14.96 3.27
N GLU A 619 22.11 14.48 4.12
CA GLU A 619 22.48 13.75 5.34
C GLU A 619 23.05 12.36 5.04
N LEU A 620 22.52 11.66 4.03
CA LEU A 620 22.99 10.36 3.56
C LEU A 620 24.30 10.42 2.76
N ASP A 621 24.62 11.56 2.15
CA ASP A 621 25.87 11.77 1.44
C ASP A 621 27.02 12.04 2.41
N GLY A 622 27.99 11.13 2.47
CA GLY A 622 29.22 11.31 3.25
C GLY A 622 30.23 12.24 2.57
N GLY A 623 30.05 12.54 1.28
CA GLY A 623 30.93 13.39 0.49
C GLY A 623 32.20 12.69 0.00
N GLU A 624 32.33 11.37 0.20
CA GLU A 624 33.52 10.61 -0.21
C GLU A 624 33.72 10.59 -1.73
N LYS A 625 32.64 10.87 -2.48
CA LYS A 625 32.60 10.92 -3.96
C LYS A 625 32.34 12.33 -4.50
N GLN A 626 32.49 13.36 -3.66
CA GLN A 626 32.17 14.75 -4.04
C GLN A 626 32.96 15.21 -5.27
N LYS A 627 34.26 14.88 -5.33
CA LYS A 627 35.13 15.28 -6.44
C LYS A 627 34.65 14.69 -7.76
N GLU A 628 34.29 13.41 -7.74
CA GLU A 628 33.73 12.69 -8.87
C GLU A 628 32.35 13.20 -9.27
N PHE A 629 31.45 13.44 -8.32
CA PHE A 629 30.17 14.05 -8.63
C PHE A 629 30.34 15.44 -9.24
N ARG A 630 31.27 16.26 -8.74
CA ARG A 630 31.54 17.59 -9.31
C ARG A 630 31.96 17.50 -10.77
N ALA A 631 32.83 16.56 -11.13
CA ALA A 631 33.23 16.34 -12.52
C ALA A 631 32.04 15.94 -13.40
N PHE A 632 31.17 15.05 -12.91
CA PHE A 632 29.99 14.59 -13.65
C PHE A 632 28.78 15.55 -13.59
N ASN A 633 28.83 16.62 -12.78
CA ASN A 633 27.72 17.58 -12.63
C ASN A 633 27.71 18.68 -13.70
N HIS A 634 28.68 18.69 -14.62
CA HIS A 634 28.66 19.57 -15.78
C HIS A 634 27.50 19.23 -16.73
N ALA A 635 27.06 20.20 -17.53
CA ALA A 635 26.07 20.00 -18.58
C ALA A 635 26.61 19.04 -19.64
N TYR A 636 25.77 18.11 -20.08
CA TYR A 636 26.08 17.25 -21.20
C TYR A 636 26.20 18.06 -22.51
N THR A 637 27.23 17.76 -23.31
CA THR A 637 27.40 18.33 -24.65
C THR A 637 27.54 17.24 -25.71
N ASP A 638 27.03 17.50 -26.91
CA ASP A 638 27.25 16.59 -28.05
C ASP A 638 28.47 17.00 -28.90
N ARG A 639 28.76 16.19 -29.93
CA ARG A 639 29.89 16.44 -30.85
C ARG A 639 29.74 17.69 -31.72
N GLU A 640 28.52 18.19 -31.87
CA GLU A 640 28.25 19.41 -32.64
C GLU A 640 28.45 20.68 -31.80
N GLY A 641 28.72 20.53 -30.49
CA GLY A 641 28.88 21.66 -29.59
C GLY A 641 27.58 22.11 -28.94
N ASN A 642 26.47 21.40 -29.11
CA ASN A 642 25.22 21.75 -28.45
C ASN A 642 25.33 21.43 -26.95
N VAL A 643 24.96 22.38 -26.09
CA VAL A 643 24.94 22.21 -24.63
C VAL A 643 23.50 22.00 -24.17
N TYR A 644 23.25 20.85 -23.55
CA TYR A 644 21.91 20.44 -23.10
C TYR A 644 21.66 20.94 -21.67
N SER A 645 21.22 22.19 -21.55
CA SER A 645 20.95 22.83 -20.27
C SER A 645 20.01 21.99 -19.38
N GLY A 646 20.37 21.77 -18.13
CA GLY A 646 19.59 20.96 -17.17
C GLY A 646 19.68 19.44 -17.36
N VAL A 647 20.59 18.95 -18.20
CA VAL A 647 20.99 17.53 -18.25
C VAL A 647 22.47 17.45 -17.91
N THR A 648 22.80 16.82 -16.79
CA THR A 648 24.18 16.60 -16.36
C THR A 648 24.83 15.45 -17.12
N ILE A 649 26.17 15.43 -17.19
CA ILE A 649 26.91 14.27 -17.72
C ILE A 649 26.55 13.00 -16.92
N PHE A 650 26.36 13.11 -15.60
CA PHE A 650 25.92 11.98 -14.78
C PHE A 650 24.61 11.36 -15.30
N GLU A 651 23.56 12.17 -15.45
CA GLU A 651 22.24 11.68 -15.87
C GLU A 651 22.28 11.12 -17.28
N ALA A 652 23.02 11.80 -18.16
CA ALA A 652 23.23 11.34 -19.52
C ALA A 652 23.90 9.95 -19.54
N TRP A 653 24.88 9.67 -18.66
CA TRP A 653 25.46 8.33 -18.52
C TRP A 653 24.52 7.31 -17.87
N ASP A 654 23.75 7.74 -16.87
CA ASP A 654 22.88 6.86 -16.08
C ASP A 654 21.70 6.30 -16.88
N CYS A 655 21.23 7.03 -17.88
CA CYS A 655 20.11 6.61 -18.73
C CYS A 655 20.43 5.35 -19.58
N GLY A 656 21.70 4.93 -19.65
CA GLY A 656 22.13 3.72 -20.34
C GLY A 656 22.06 3.79 -21.87
N MET A 657 21.73 4.95 -22.44
CA MET A 657 21.71 5.13 -23.88
C MET A 657 23.12 5.21 -24.45
N LEU A 658 23.30 4.73 -25.69
CA LEU A 658 24.50 5.04 -26.46
C LEU A 658 24.46 6.53 -26.82
N MET A 659 25.34 7.31 -26.20
CA MET A 659 25.52 8.72 -26.47
C MET A 659 26.92 8.99 -26.96
N GLU A 660 27.06 10.02 -27.78
CA GLU A 660 28.37 10.51 -28.17
C GLU A 660 28.89 11.46 -27.08
N MET A 661 30.15 11.32 -26.71
CA MET A 661 30.85 12.31 -25.88
C MET A 661 31.94 12.98 -26.72
N PRO A 662 32.00 14.31 -26.74
CA PRO A 662 33.13 15.01 -27.33
C PRO A 662 34.39 14.84 -26.46
N ASP A 663 35.56 14.88 -27.10
CA ASP A 663 36.86 14.79 -26.41
C ASP A 663 37.00 15.83 -25.30
N VAL A 664 36.40 17.02 -25.46
CA VAL A 664 36.36 18.09 -24.45
C VAL A 664 35.79 17.59 -23.13
N ASP A 665 34.67 16.88 -23.14
CA ASP A 665 33.99 16.44 -21.91
C ASP A 665 34.76 15.27 -21.28
N VAL A 666 35.30 14.37 -22.12
CA VAL A 666 36.16 13.25 -21.69
C VAL A 666 37.40 13.78 -20.98
N LEU A 667 38.10 14.73 -21.61
CA LEU A 667 39.30 15.34 -21.05
C LEU A 667 38.98 16.22 -19.85
N GLY A 668 37.86 16.96 -19.86
CA GLY A 668 37.40 17.77 -18.72
C GLY A 668 37.23 16.94 -17.45
N ILE A 669 36.48 15.83 -17.51
CA ILE A 669 36.32 14.90 -16.37
C ILE A 669 37.67 14.40 -15.87
N LEU A 670 38.52 14.01 -16.81
CA LEU A 670 39.84 13.46 -16.51
C LEU A 670 40.78 14.51 -15.88
N HIS A 671 40.76 15.76 -16.36
CA HIS A 671 41.52 16.86 -15.81
C HIS A 671 41.02 17.23 -14.40
N ASP A 672 39.71 17.30 -14.18
CA ASP A 672 39.16 17.52 -12.83
C ASP A 672 39.62 16.44 -11.84
N LEU A 673 39.58 15.18 -12.27
CA LEU A 673 39.87 14.05 -11.40
C LEU A 673 41.34 13.79 -11.17
N TYR A 674 42.18 14.00 -12.17
CA TYR A 674 43.59 13.60 -12.15
C TYR A 674 44.57 14.76 -12.35
N GLY A 675 44.09 15.98 -12.62
CA GLY A 675 44.91 17.16 -12.87
C GLY A 675 45.84 17.00 -14.07
N SER A 676 47.01 17.62 -14.00
CA SER A 676 48.04 17.63 -15.06
C SER A 676 48.73 16.27 -15.30
N SER A 677 48.36 15.22 -14.55
CA SER A 677 48.93 13.88 -14.71
C SER A 677 48.47 13.19 -16.01
N ILE A 678 47.46 13.76 -16.68
CA ILE A 678 46.99 13.30 -17.98
C ILE A 678 47.60 14.20 -19.05
N HIS A 679 48.61 13.68 -19.75
CA HIS A 679 49.29 14.39 -20.85
C HIS A 679 48.55 14.30 -22.18
N THR A 680 47.36 13.72 -22.20
CA THR A 680 46.57 13.56 -23.42
C THR A 680 45.92 14.89 -23.77
N THR A 681 46.12 15.35 -25.01
CA THR A 681 45.52 16.57 -25.55
C THR A 681 44.60 16.20 -26.71
N ALA A 682 43.53 16.96 -26.92
CA ALA A 682 42.67 16.77 -28.08
C ALA A 682 43.44 17.10 -29.40
N PRO A 683 43.06 16.50 -30.54
CA PRO A 683 42.17 15.34 -30.67
C PRO A 683 42.80 14.11 -30.00
N ILE A 684 41.99 13.35 -29.26
CA ILE A 684 42.48 12.15 -28.59
C ILE A 684 42.87 11.14 -29.70
N PRO A 685 44.05 10.50 -29.63
CA PRO A 685 44.38 9.45 -30.60
C PRO A 685 43.42 8.27 -30.44
N GLN A 686 42.91 7.75 -31.56
CA GLN A 686 41.96 6.62 -31.57
C GLN A 686 42.43 5.40 -30.74
N GLN A 687 43.75 5.15 -30.71
CA GLN A 687 44.36 4.05 -29.93
C GLN A 687 44.21 4.21 -28.40
N VAL A 688 43.94 5.43 -27.93
CA VAL A 688 43.84 5.79 -26.52
C VAL A 688 42.37 5.92 -26.08
N HIS A 689 41.42 6.05 -27.02
CA HIS A 689 39.99 6.21 -26.75
C HIS A 689 39.47 5.14 -25.79
N ASP A 690 39.61 3.86 -26.16
CA ASP A 690 39.08 2.75 -25.40
C ASP A 690 39.60 2.73 -23.96
N ARG A 691 40.87 3.13 -23.76
CA ARG A 691 41.47 3.20 -22.42
C ARG A 691 40.88 4.33 -21.58
N LEU A 692 40.68 5.51 -22.15
CA LEU A 692 40.10 6.65 -21.43
C LEU A 692 38.61 6.44 -21.14
N TYR A 693 37.85 5.97 -22.12
CA TYR A 693 36.43 5.66 -21.94
C TYR A 693 36.24 4.56 -20.90
N LYS A 694 37.05 3.50 -20.94
CA LYS A 694 37.04 2.48 -19.89
C LYS A 694 37.33 3.07 -18.51
N ARG A 695 38.26 4.03 -18.42
CA ARG A 695 38.59 4.68 -17.14
C ARG A 695 37.42 5.50 -16.60
N ILE A 696 36.77 6.30 -17.42
CA ILE A 696 35.56 7.05 -17.04
C ILE A 696 34.44 6.10 -16.65
N GLN A 697 34.27 5.01 -17.40
CA GLN A 697 33.29 3.97 -17.10
C GLN A 697 33.55 3.31 -15.74
N GLU A 698 34.80 3.00 -15.39
CA GLU A 698 35.17 2.47 -14.07
C GLU A 698 34.73 3.42 -12.95
N ILE A 699 34.99 4.73 -13.11
CA ILE A 699 34.59 5.76 -12.15
C ILE A 699 33.06 5.80 -12.03
N PHE A 700 32.36 5.89 -13.16
CA PHE A 700 30.89 5.96 -13.18
C PHE A 700 30.23 4.70 -12.60
N THR A 701 30.83 3.52 -12.84
CA THR A 701 30.35 2.23 -12.29
C THR A 701 30.34 2.23 -10.76
N GLU A 702 31.23 2.98 -10.12
CA GLU A 702 31.21 3.19 -8.66
C GLU A 702 30.22 4.29 -8.22
N LEU A 703 30.13 5.40 -8.98
CA LEU A 703 29.26 6.52 -8.62
C LEU A 703 27.78 6.20 -8.72
N ARG A 704 27.39 5.45 -9.75
CA ARG A 704 26.00 5.09 -10.01
C ARG A 704 25.33 4.43 -8.80
N PRO A 705 25.83 3.28 -8.28
CA PRO A 705 25.22 2.66 -7.11
C PRO A 705 25.34 3.54 -5.86
N TYR A 706 26.39 4.38 -5.73
CA TYR A 706 26.52 5.33 -4.62
C TYR A 706 25.34 6.29 -4.53
N ARG A 707 24.96 6.92 -5.65
CA ARG A 707 23.81 7.83 -5.73
C ARG A 707 22.47 7.08 -5.68
N ALA A 708 22.32 6.02 -6.47
CA ALA A 708 21.04 5.33 -6.63
C ALA A 708 20.52 4.72 -5.32
N VAL A 709 21.40 4.08 -4.52
CA VAL A 709 21.00 3.50 -3.22
C VAL A 709 20.51 4.58 -2.25
N ARG A 710 21.18 5.73 -2.19
CA ARG A 710 20.80 6.84 -1.29
C ARG A 710 19.49 7.49 -1.72
N GLN A 711 19.27 7.63 -3.01
CA GLN A 711 17.98 8.07 -3.57
C GLN A 711 16.86 7.10 -3.19
N ALA A 712 17.06 5.79 -3.43
CA ALA A 712 16.07 4.78 -3.07
C ALA A 712 15.77 4.73 -1.55
N LEU A 713 16.78 4.93 -0.71
CA LEU A 713 16.62 5.04 0.74
C LEU A 713 15.81 6.28 1.14
N ALA A 714 16.14 7.46 0.59
CA ALA A 714 15.42 8.71 0.85
C ALA A 714 13.95 8.61 0.42
N ASP A 715 13.70 8.03 -0.76
CA ASP A 715 12.35 7.78 -1.28
C ASP A 715 11.57 6.85 -0.36
N THR A 716 12.20 5.75 0.06
CA THR A 716 11.55 4.78 0.95
C THR A 716 11.23 5.37 2.32
N LEU A 717 12.09 6.23 2.87
CA LEU A 717 11.83 6.92 4.14
C LEU A 717 10.56 7.78 4.04
N LEU A 718 10.46 8.55 2.97
CA LEU A 718 9.38 9.52 2.78
C LEU A 718 8.07 8.87 2.35
N ILE A 719 8.07 7.98 1.36
CA ILE A 719 6.84 7.45 0.73
C ILE A 719 6.68 5.93 0.86
N GLY A 720 7.54 5.26 1.64
CA GLY A 720 7.46 3.81 1.92
C GLY A 720 7.89 2.91 0.77
N ARG A 721 8.34 3.46 -0.35
CA ARG A 721 8.85 2.73 -1.51
C ARG A 721 9.92 3.54 -2.26
N PRO A 722 10.83 2.88 -2.99
CA PRO A 722 11.71 3.58 -3.92
C PRO A 722 10.94 4.03 -5.16
N LEU A 723 11.36 5.14 -5.78
CA LEU A 723 10.83 5.57 -7.07
C LEU A 723 11.45 4.79 -8.24
N ASP A 724 12.73 4.45 -8.15
CA ASP A 724 13.40 3.60 -9.13
C ASP A 724 12.91 2.15 -9.02
N PRO A 725 12.25 1.60 -10.07
CA PRO A 725 11.74 0.22 -10.07
C PRO A 725 12.82 -0.84 -9.85
N ALA A 726 14.09 -0.54 -10.14
CA ALA A 726 15.20 -1.46 -9.90
C ALA A 726 15.36 -1.82 -8.41
N PHE A 727 14.83 -1.00 -7.50
CA PHE A 727 14.90 -1.20 -6.06
C PHE A 727 13.60 -1.71 -5.45
N GLU A 728 12.52 -1.91 -6.23
CA GLU A 728 11.19 -2.26 -5.68
C GLU A 728 11.22 -3.55 -4.84
N SER A 729 12.01 -4.55 -5.26
CA SER A 729 12.19 -5.80 -4.49
C SER A 729 12.87 -5.62 -3.13
N TYR A 730 13.49 -4.47 -2.87
CA TYR A 730 14.15 -4.12 -1.62
C TYR A 730 13.31 -3.21 -0.72
N ALA A 731 12.11 -2.80 -1.13
CA ALA A 731 11.29 -1.83 -0.40
C ALA A 731 11.03 -2.25 1.07
N VAL A 732 10.67 -3.51 1.32
CA VAL A 732 10.44 -4.01 2.70
C VAL A 732 11.73 -3.96 3.52
N ALA A 733 12.85 -4.37 2.93
CA ALA A 733 14.16 -4.32 3.60
C ALA A 733 14.59 -2.88 3.92
N MET A 734 14.36 -1.93 3.01
CA MET A 734 14.66 -0.52 3.27
C MET A 734 13.76 0.07 4.37
N ASN A 735 12.47 -0.28 4.41
CA ASN A 735 11.59 0.16 5.47
C ASN A 735 12.01 -0.42 6.84
N SER A 736 12.37 -1.70 6.92
CA SER A 736 12.87 -2.28 8.18
C SER A 736 14.22 -1.71 8.58
N LEU A 737 15.09 -1.42 7.62
CA LEU A 737 16.36 -0.72 7.85
C LEU A 737 16.09 0.64 8.48
N TRP A 738 15.16 1.44 7.96
CA TRP A 738 14.85 2.74 8.56
C TRP A 738 14.35 2.65 10.01
N ILE A 739 13.59 1.62 10.36
CA ILE A 739 13.15 1.37 11.74
C ILE A 739 14.35 1.09 12.66
N GLU A 740 15.30 0.27 12.21
CA GLU A 740 16.51 -0.07 12.99
C GLU A 740 17.37 1.16 13.33
N TYR A 741 17.38 2.15 12.43
CA TYR A 741 18.15 3.38 12.60
C TYR A 741 17.30 4.53 13.16
N ASP A 742 16.13 4.24 13.75
CA ASP A 742 15.21 5.22 14.33
C ASP A 742 14.86 6.38 13.37
N PHE A 743 14.77 6.07 12.07
CA PHE A 743 14.52 7.02 11.00
C PHE A 743 15.53 8.19 10.96
N ASP A 744 16.77 7.97 11.41
CA ASP A 744 17.86 8.95 11.41
C ASP A 744 18.82 8.73 10.22
N PRO A 745 18.80 9.60 9.20
CA PRO A 745 19.67 9.46 8.03
C PRO A 745 21.16 9.54 8.36
N ALA A 746 21.55 10.34 9.36
CA ALA A 746 22.94 10.51 9.73
C ALA A 746 23.52 9.23 10.34
N ARG A 747 22.73 8.52 11.17
CA ARG A 747 23.10 7.20 11.71
C ARG A 747 23.19 6.15 10.61
N LEU A 748 22.20 6.10 9.71
CA LEU A 748 22.21 5.12 8.63
C LEU A 748 23.42 5.31 7.69
N ARG A 749 23.79 6.56 7.39
CA ARG A 749 24.94 6.87 6.54
C ARG A 749 26.21 6.15 6.97
N GLU A 750 26.49 6.08 8.28
CA GLU A 750 27.71 5.49 8.83
C GLU A 750 27.89 4.01 8.42
N ASP A 751 26.78 3.32 8.17
CA ASP A 751 26.76 1.91 7.78
C ASP A 751 26.58 1.66 6.29
N ILE A 752 26.43 2.70 5.45
CA ILE A 752 26.36 2.55 3.98
C ILE A 752 27.77 2.38 3.42
N PRO A 753 28.14 1.22 2.84
CA PRO A 753 29.47 1.03 2.28
C PRO A 753 29.71 1.97 1.10
N VAL A 754 30.84 2.69 1.11
CA VAL A 754 31.20 3.64 0.04
C VAL A 754 31.41 2.95 -1.31
N LYS A 755 32.09 1.79 -1.32
CA LYS A 755 32.45 1.09 -2.56
C LYS A 755 31.31 0.23 -3.14
N ASN A 756 30.49 -0.36 -2.29
CA ASN A 756 29.41 -1.26 -2.70
C ASN A 756 28.17 -1.06 -1.83
N PRO A 757 27.46 0.07 -1.98
CA PRO A 757 26.28 0.37 -1.17
C PRO A 757 25.15 -0.66 -1.34
N MET A 758 25.11 -1.38 -2.47
CA MET A 758 24.16 -2.47 -2.71
C MET A 758 24.33 -3.63 -1.73
N GLU A 759 25.53 -3.84 -1.19
CA GLU A 759 25.81 -4.91 -0.23
C GLU A 759 24.97 -4.77 1.03
N LEU A 760 24.75 -3.53 1.50
CA LEU A 760 23.89 -3.25 2.65
C LEU A 760 22.46 -3.75 2.40
N LEU A 761 21.87 -3.38 1.26
CA LEU A 761 20.51 -3.76 0.90
C LEU A 761 20.36 -5.27 0.68
N GLN A 762 21.35 -5.91 0.04
CA GLN A 762 21.38 -7.35 -0.16
C GLN A 762 21.44 -8.09 1.18
N ARG A 763 22.36 -7.69 2.07
CA ARG A 763 22.50 -8.24 3.42
C ARG A 763 21.20 -8.09 4.21
N TRP A 764 20.60 -6.89 4.19
CA TRP A 764 19.38 -6.62 4.95
C TRP A 764 18.16 -7.37 4.42
N ASN A 765 18.05 -7.53 3.10
CA ASN A 765 17.00 -8.34 2.50
C ASN A 765 17.12 -9.82 2.90
N GLU A 766 18.35 -10.37 2.93
CA GLU A 766 18.58 -11.73 3.42
C GLU A 766 18.29 -11.87 4.93
N LEU A 767 18.51 -10.83 5.73
CA LEU A 767 18.09 -10.81 7.14
C LEU A 767 16.56 -10.84 7.25
N CYS A 768 15.83 -10.00 6.52
CA CYS A 768 14.37 -10.01 6.52
C CYS A 768 13.79 -11.36 6.07
N LYS A 769 14.44 -12.08 5.13
CA LYS A 769 14.00 -13.43 4.74
C LYS A 769 14.14 -14.46 5.87
N LYS A 770 15.10 -14.26 6.78
CA LYS A 770 15.39 -15.17 7.90
C LYS A 770 14.64 -14.78 9.17
N ASP A 771 14.35 -13.50 9.33
CA ASP A 771 13.69 -12.91 10.48
C ASP A 771 12.33 -12.33 10.06
N SER A 772 11.27 -13.10 10.34
CA SER A 772 9.90 -12.72 10.01
C SER A 772 9.44 -11.45 10.73
N ASP A 773 9.97 -11.16 11.93
CA ASP A 773 9.61 -9.95 12.67
C ASP A 773 10.17 -8.71 11.98
N LEU A 774 11.46 -8.72 11.60
CA LEU A 774 12.07 -7.65 10.81
C LEU A 774 11.32 -7.40 9.50
N TRP A 775 10.94 -8.47 8.80
CA TRP A 775 10.16 -8.36 7.57
C TRP A 775 8.78 -7.76 7.81
N LEU A 776 8.07 -8.22 8.86
CA LEU A 776 6.74 -7.72 9.22
C LEU A 776 6.80 -6.23 9.59
N ARG A 777 7.78 -5.81 10.40
CA ARG A 777 8.01 -4.40 10.74
C ARG A 777 8.23 -3.55 9.49
N GLY A 778 9.10 -3.99 8.57
CA GLY A 778 9.33 -3.31 7.30
C GLY A 778 8.08 -3.23 6.41
N ARG A 779 7.29 -4.30 6.34
CA ARG A 779 6.03 -4.33 5.58
C ARG A 779 5.01 -3.35 6.18
N ARG A 780 4.78 -3.41 7.50
CA ARG A 780 3.85 -2.52 8.22
C ARG A 780 4.19 -1.05 7.96
N GLN A 781 5.47 -0.70 8.05
CA GLN A 781 5.94 0.67 7.80
C GLN A 781 5.69 1.12 6.35
N GLY A 782 6.01 0.28 5.36
CA GLY A 782 5.75 0.59 3.96
C GLY A 782 4.26 0.80 3.67
N ILE A 783 3.37 0.07 4.35
CA ILE A 783 1.92 0.22 4.22
C ILE A 783 1.42 1.47 4.93
N ALA A 784 1.91 1.76 6.14
CA ALA A 784 1.60 3.00 6.85
C ALA A 784 1.87 4.22 5.97
N ARG A 785 3.03 4.26 5.29
CA ARG A 785 3.37 5.35 4.34
C ARG A 785 2.46 5.41 3.12
N LYS A 786 2.06 4.26 2.55
CA LYS A 786 1.07 4.22 1.47
C LYS A 786 -0.29 4.77 1.93
N ARG A 787 -0.69 4.46 3.16
CA ARG A 787 -1.93 4.99 3.76
C ARG A 787 -1.85 6.50 3.96
N ASP A 788 -0.71 7.01 4.41
CA ASP A 788 -0.49 8.46 4.56
C ASP A 788 -0.72 9.20 3.23
N VAL A 789 -0.22 8.65 2.11
CA VAL A 789 -0.48 9.20 0.75
C VAL A 789 -1.96 9.18 0.38
N LEU A 790 -2.68 8.12 0.73
CA LEU A 790 -4.13 8.03 0.47
C LEU A 790 -4.92 9.04 1.32
N LEU A 791 -4.53 9.26 2.57
CA LEU A 791 -5.15 10.28 3.43
C LEU A 791 -4.95 11.70 2.87
N LEU A 792 -3.80 11.99 2.26
CA LEU A 792 -3.58 13.26 1.59
C LEU A 792 -4.50 13.45 0.38
N ARG A 793 -4.74 12.38 -0.38
CA ARG A 793 -5.70 12.41 -1.49
C ARG A 793 -7.12 12.65 -1.00
N ASP A 794 -7.52 12.02 0.10
CA ASP A 794 -8.82 12.28 0.74
C ASP A 794 -8.95 13.76 1.13
N ILE A 795 -7.93 14.33 1.77
CA ILE A 795 -7.93 15.75 2.15
C ILE A 795 -8.07 16.64 0.92
N LEU A 796 -7.40 16.30 -0.19
CA LEU A 796 -7.51 17.01 -1.46
C LEU A 796 -8.91 16.93 -2.06
N VAL A 797 -9.51 15.73 -2.08
CA VAL A 797 -10.89 15.52 -2.56
C VAL A 797 -11.88 16.31 -1.72
N ASP A 798 -11.75 16.27 -0.40
CA ASP A 798 -12.62 17.03 0.50
C ASP A 798 -12.45 18.54 0.29
N ALA A 799 -11.22 19.01 0.06
CA ALA A 799 -10.95 20.43 -0.25
C ALA A 799 -11.54 20.84 -1.61
N LEU A 800 -11.50 19.95 -2.62
CA LEU A 800 -12.15 20.15 -3.92
C LEU A 800 -13.67 20.21 -3.80
N GLY A 801 -14.26 19.38 -2.94
CA GLY A 801 -15.68 19.42 -2.61
C GLY A 801 -16.08 20.76 -1.97
N GLU A 802 -15.29 21.25 -1.01
CA GLU A 802 -15.58 22.50 -0.30
C GLU A 802 -15.56 23.73 -1.22
N ILE A 803 -14.65 23.78 -2.21
CA ILE A 803 -14.64 24.88 -3.20
C ILE A 803 -15.69 24.71 -4.30
N GLY A 804 -16.49 23.64 -4.27
CA GLY A 804 -17.53 23.32 -5.25
C GLY A 804 -16.98 22.80 -6.59
N ALA A 805 -15.72 22.38 -6.65
CA ALA A 805 -15.10 21.93 -7.90
C ALA A 805 -15.61 20.56 -8.35
N LEU A 806 -15.91 19.66 -7.40
CA LEU A 806 -16.46 18.34 -7.70
C LEU A 806 -17.90 18.40 -8.22
N GLU A 807 -18.72 19.31 -7.67
CA GLU A 807 -20.11 19.50 -8.11
C GLU A 807 -20.17 20.04 -9.54
N ALA A 808 -19.31 21.02 -9.85
CA ALA A 808 -19.21 21.58 -11.20
C ALA A 808 -18.79 20.55 -12.26
N TRP A 809 -18.02 19.53 -11.86
CA TRP A 809 -17.60 18.43 -12.74
C TRP A 809 -18.67 17.34 -12.88
N ALA A 810 -19.44 17.07 -11.82
CA ALA A 810 -20.46 16.02 -11.80
C ALA A 810 -21.73 16.36 -12.61
N VAL A 811 -21.95 17.63 -12.97
CA VAL A 811 -23.03 18.01 -13.89
C VAL A 811 -22.60 17.58 -15.30
N PRO A 812 -23.25 16.56 -15.91
CA PRO A 812 -22.99 16.23 -17.30
C PRO A 812 -23.27 17.50 -18.09
N ALA A 813 -22.33 17.92 -18.96
CA ALA A 813 -22.60 19.01 -19.88
C ALA A 813 -23.92 18.66 -20.59
N GLU A 814 -25.00 19.34 -20.24
CA GLU A 814 -26.27 19.18 -20.94
C GLU A 814 -25.92 19.35 -22.41
N SER A 815 -26.18 18.31 -23.19
CA SER A 815 -25.95 18.31 -24.63
C SER A 815 -26.73 19.49 -25.19
N GLY A 816 -26.03 20.60 -25.41
CA GLY A 816 -26.60 21.79 -25.99
C GLY A 816 -26.99 21.46 -27.42
N ASP A 817 -28.28 21.19 -27.61
CA ASP A 817 -28.99 21.40 -28.87
C ASP A 817 -29.16 22.91 -29.14
#